data_AF-A0A7S4N731-F1
#
_entry.id   AF-A0A7S4N731-F1
#
_cell.length_a   1.000
_cell.length_b   1.000
_cell.length_c   1.000
_cell.angle_alpha   90.00
_cell.angle_beta   90.00
_cell.angle_gamma   90.00
#
_symmetry.space_group_name_H-M   'P 1'
#
loop_
_entity.id
_entity.type
_entity.pdbx_description
1 polymer ?
#
loop_
_entity_poly.entity_id
_entity_poly.type
_entity_poly.pdbx_seq_one_letter_code
_entity_poly.pdbx_strand_id
1 'polypeptide(L)'
;SILPVTPLYLIAPLHRALALVWSHISTGSNSLARCRFPSAAGALTCVNTNTTPSSSMKGMLSSLQTKASNLSRSGSSVSFNSAEQEETPPSLPIPEISRPFPVVEQPARCILTSLGSRYSEQRLSSTRKGVVQVATSRGDKEQFLLIPIDAAEAGQSSDPDKCVSETGEAANSERKGSGCNTEGEENEESELKRAKSRDNMFYLRSYKFNRYLTSDSTGAVSTVEISKDDTGQSMKPGESEKWILMRSPHGGHFVVSAQHELNIALCRGENVTIGLKGDNDRSESWEVDFVSGELCFLSSENNKRIRCDLMGKLSLTNEQRGWEVWRFIEVGGGKVRIVSWMHSQFCIACNHEGQLSTVGIGEVDEGCDEWTVEKAPDEYSGVVIKSVTCAQRILCHGEVGLSTMQELEGGNGVWQLDAAHLQTYTLTSLHHKRSIGPFPYVTDNVKQSDQLVLQQIDDEGTVRLYHKSRGQYLRSIVEGEVSCTSTPPDDTEAGELWKMEPRSDGGYTFSSKKHNGLLAFSKDDINPQLCTVTGITSEKREAWGVNPILPRAISSGKIKTFAIGTSIAVGTTVAMPFLMAGMLAVVPAEATLAASVLSVGLTSAEAIASVGAIGATAAIVFREASDTLGIESEHDDDEDGKDYTKRPLCAWRLW
;
A
#
# COMPACT_ATOMS: atom_id res chain seq x y z
N SER A 1 20.30 -71.05 -2.87
CA SER A 1 21.36 -70.01 -2.88
C SER A 1 20.74 -68.71 -3.34
N ILE A 2 20.53 -67.82 -2.38
CA ILE A 2 20.27 -66.36 -2.42
C ILE A 2 19.81 -65.78 -3.78
N LEU A 3 18.51 -65.47 -3.86
CA LEU A 3 17.90 -64.19 -4.29
C LEU A 3 16.36 -64.33 -4.24
N PRO A 4 15.61 -63.38 -3.65
CA PRO A 4 14.15 -63.49 -3.55
C PRO A 4 13.44 -62.84 -4.76
N VAL A 5 12.33 -63.48 -5.10
CA VAL A 5 11.32 -63.10 -6.07
C VAL A 5 10.46 -61.96 -5.53
N THR A 6 10.30 -60.89 -6.31
CA THR A 6 9.31 -59.82 -6.13
C THR A 6 7.96 -60.24 -6.70
N PRO A 7 6.83 -60.01 -5.99
CA PRO A 7 5.53 -59.97 -6.62
C PRO A 7 4.98 -58.54 -6.72
N LEU A 8 4.51 -58.20 -7.93
CA LEU A 8 3.56 -57.15 -8.21
C LEU A 8 2.26 -57.35 -7.41
N TYR A 9 1.69 -56.27 -6.87
CA TYR A 9 0.24 -56.12 -6.79
C TYR A 9 -0.19 -54.66 -6.99
N LEU A 10 -1.28 -54.53 -7.75
CA LEU A 10 -2.05 -53.33 -8.10
C LEU A 10 -2.51 -52.54 -6.86
N ILE A 11 -2.75 -51.22 -7.02
CA ILE A 11 -4.08 -50.57 -6.86
C ILE A 11 -3.94 -49.04 -7.04
N ALA A 12 -4.74 -48.49 -7.97
CA ALA A 12 -5.27 -47.12 -7.99
C ALA A 12 -6.54 -47.13 -8.86
N PRO A 13 -7.51 -46.19 -8.76
CA PRO A 13 -7.82 -45.26 -7.65
C PRO A 13 -9.33 -45.24 -7.28
N LEU A 14 -9.62 -44.89 -6.02
CA LEU A 14 -10.96 -44.59 -5.52
C LEU A 14 -11.13 -43.06 -5.40
N HIS A 15 -11.49 -42.39 -6.49
CA HIS A 15 -11.79 -40.94 -6.51
C HIS A 15 -13.03 -40.63 -7.38
N ARG A 16 -14.10 -41.43 -7.22
CA ARG A 16 -15.34 -41.30 -8.00
C ARG A 16 -16.63 -41.48 -7.17
N ALA A 17 -16.68 -40.90 -5.97
CA ALA A 17 -17.89 -40.98 -5.12
C ALA A 17 -18.36 -39.66 -4.46
N LEU A 18 -17.81 -38.50 -4.84
CA LEU A 18 -18.21 -37.20 -4.25
C LEU A 18 -18.64 -36.13 -5.27
N ALA A 19 -18.98 -36.54 -6.50
CA ALA A 19 -19.42 -35.63 -7.57
C ALA A 19 -20.88 -35.85 -8.02
N LEU A 20 -21.68 -36.65 -7.29
CA LEU A 20 -23.03 -37.06 -7.74
C LEU A 20 -24.19 -36.56 -6.87
N VAL A 21 -24.00 -35.53 -6.04
CA VAL A 21 -25.11 -34.93 -5.26
C VAL A 21 -25.39 -33.47 -5.62
N TRP A 22 -24.58 -32.84 -6.49
CA TRP A 22 -24.75 -31.41 -6.81
C TRP A 22 -25.23 -31.09 -8.24
N SER A 23 -25.87 -32.05 -8.95
CA SER A 23 -26.37 -31.81 -10.32
C SER A 23 -27.87 -31.99 -10.53
N HIS A 24 -28.67 -32.01 -9.46
CA HIS A 24 -30.14 -31.96 -9.59
C HIS A 24 -30.69 -30.79 -8.76
N ILE A 25 -30.69 -29.60 -9.36
CA ILE A 25 -31.70 -28.53 -9.32
C ILE A 25 -31.13 -27.41 -10.19
N SER A 26 -31.49 -27.39 -11.47
CA SER A 26 -31.67 -26.17 -12.28
C SER A 26 -31.85 -26.55 -13.75
N THR A 27 -33.06 -26.99 -14.10
CA THR A 27 -33.59 -26.84 -15.47
C THR A 27 -35.10 -26.73 -15.36
N GLY A 28 -35.63 -25.54 -15.63
CA GLY A 28 -37.06 -25.26 -15.56
C GLY A 28 -37.38 -23.89 -16.14
N SER A 29 -37.10 -23.72 -17.43
CA SER A 29 -37.67 -22.65 -18.25
C SER A 29 -39.19 -22.82 -18.34
N ASN A 30 -39.95 -21.76 -18.03
CA ASN A 30 -41.29 -21.59 -18.56
C ASN A 30 -41.65 -20.11 -18.73
N SER A 31 -42.32 -19.87 -19.86
CA SER A 31 -42.76 -18.62 -20.45
C SER A 31 -43.94 -17.97 -19.73
N LEU A 32 -44.03 -16.63 -19.87
CA LEU A 32 -45.23 -15.80 -20.03
C LEU A 32 -46.41 -15.99 -19.06
N ALA A 33 -46.61 -15.00 -18.19
CA ALA A 33 -47.94 -14.42 -17.95
C ALA A 33 -47.82 -13.00 -17.35
N ARG A 34 -48.21 -11.99 -18.15
CA ARG A 34 -48.60 -10.66 -17.68
C ARG A 34 -49.90 -10.82 -16.88
N CYS A 35 -49.88 -10.44 -15.60
CA CYS A 35 -51.10 -10.11 -14.86
C CYS A 35 -50.95 -8.71 -14.26
N ARG A 36 -51.71 -7.77 -14.83
CA ARG A 36 -52.05 -6.47 -14.22
C ARG A 36 -53.01 -6.72 -13.06
N PHE A 37 -52.84 -6.03 -11.94
CA PHE A 37 -53.92 -5.65 -11.01
C PHE A 37 -53.46 -4.43 -10.17
N PRO A 38 -54.37 -3.68 -9.53
CA PRO A 38 -54.44 -2.24 -9.72
C PRO A 38 -53.96 -1.42 -8.52
N SER A 39 -53.71 -0.15 -8.82
CA SER A 39 -53.61 0.99 -7.90
C SER A 39 -54.76 0.99 -6.87
N ALA A 40 -54.41 1.04 -5.59
CA ALA A 40 -55.26 1.53 -4.52
C ALA A 40 -54.45 2.48 -3.65
N ALA A 41 -54.83 3.76 -3.70
CA ALA A 41 -54.42 4.80 -2.79
C ALA A 41 -54.98 4.51 -1.39
N GLY A 42 -54.14 4.63 -0.37
CA GLY A 42 -54.52 4.51 1.03
C GLY A 42 -53.67 5.46 1.87
N ALA A 43 -54.22 6.64 2.15
CA ALA A 43 -53.67 7.58 3.10
C ALA A 43 -53.68 6.96 4.51
N LEU A 44 -52.54 6.97 5.19
CA LEU A 44 -52.46 6.71 6.63
C LEU A 44 -51.67 7.84 7.30
N THR A 45 -52.45 8.58 8.09
CA THR A 45 -52.08 9.61 9.05
C THR A 45 -50.99 9.15 10.02
N CYS A 46 -49.91 9.92 10.10
CA CYS A 46 -48.92 9.80 11.17
C CYS A 46 -49.52 10.32 12.48
N VAL A 47 -49.67 9.43 13.46
CA VAL A 47 -49.99 9.80 14.84
C VAL A 47 -48.69 10.20 15.54
N ASN A 48 -48.74 11.40 16.09
CA ASN A 48 -47.70 12.07 16.84
C ASN A 48 -47.70 11.52 18.28
N THR A 49 -46.59 10.96 18.77
CA THR A 49 -46.41 10.66 20.19
C THR A 49 -45.14 11.34 20.70
N ASN A 50 -45.33 12.54 21.23
CA ASN A 50 -44.45 13.17 22.19
C ASN A 50 -44.50 12.40 23.51
N THR A 51 -43.37 11.90 24.00
CA THR A 51 -43.19 11.54 25.41
C THR A 51 -41.82 12.00 25.91
N THR A 52 -41.86 13.05 26.72
CA THR A 52 -40.81 13.52 27.63
C THR A 52 -40.44 12.44 28.67
N PRO A 53 -39.16 12.30 29.07
CA PRO A 53 -38.82 11.49 30.23
C PRO A 53 -38.81 12.35 31.51
N SER A 54 -39.68 12.01 32.46
CA SER A 54 -39.64 12.53 33.83
C SER A 54 -38.85 11.59 34.74
N SER A 55 -37.99 12.21 35.56
CA SER A 55 -37.32 11.70 36.74
C SER A 55 -38.14 10.73 37.62
N SER A 56 -37.52 9.62 38.06
CA SER A 56 -37.53 9.13 39.46
C SER A 56 -37.05 7.68 39.52
N MET A 57 -35.87 7.45 40.11
CA MET A 57 -35.63 6.37 41.10
C MET A 57 -34.19 6.48 41.62
N LYS A 58 -34.05 7.24 42.71
CA LYS A 58 -32.96 7.12 43.68
C LYS A 58 -33.34 6.04 44.67
N GLY A 59 -32.43 5.12 44.96
CA GLY A 59 -32.44 4.34 46.18
C GLY A 59 -32.37 2.84 45.97
N MET A 60 -31.15 2.30 45.93
CA MET A 60 -30.73 1.09 46.64
C MET A 60 -29.33 0.73 46.17
N LEU A 61 -28.33 0.90 47.05
CA LEU A 61 -27.17 0.03 47.28
C LEU A 61 -26.09 0.83 48.02
N SER A 62 -26.29 0.98 49.32
CA SER A 62 -25.28 1.41 50.28
C SER A 62 -25.37 0.50 51.51
N SER A 63 -24.79 -0.70 51.43
CA SER A 63 -24.36 -1.44 52.61
C SER A 63 -23.49 -2.63 52.17
N LEU A 64 -22.20 -2.54 52.47
CA LEU A 64 -21.39 -3.61 53.08
C LEU A 64 -19.93 -3.15 53.06
N GLN A 65 -19.56 -2.47 54.14
CA GLN A 65 -18.18 -2.31 54.55
C GLN A 65 -18.09 -2.82 55.99
N THR A 66 -16.98 -3.50 56.29
CA THR A 66 -16.41 -3.81 57.62
C THR A 66 -16.90 -5.07 58.35
N LYS A 67 -16.09 -6.15 58.28
CA LYS A 67 -15.37 -6.78 59.42
C LYS A 67 -15.01 -8.24 59.09
N ALA A 68 -13.71 -8.55 59.07
CA ALA A 68 -13.13 -9.67 59.81
C ALA A 68 -11.61 -9.67 59.60
N SER A 69 -10.90 -9.30 60.66
CA SER A 69 -9.47 -9.48 60.86
C SER A 69 -9.17 -10.90 61.38
N ASN A 70 -7.89 -11.27 61.28
CA ASN A 70 -7.17 -12.35 61.98
C ASN A 70 -7.22 -13.75 61.37
N LEU A 71 -6.15 -14.11 60.64
CA LEU A 71 -5.41 -15.36 60.80
C LEU A 71 -4.11 -15.30 59.96
N SER A 72 -3.05 -14.73 60.52
CA SER A 72 -1.69 -14.87 60.01
C SER A 72 -1.04 -16.11 60.64
N ARG A 73 -0.81 -17.15 59.82
CA ARG A 73 -0.01 -18.33 60.20
C ARG A 73 1.26 -18.34 59.35
N SER A 74 2.37 -18.46 60.06
CA SER A 74 3.76 -18.56 59.63
C SER A 74 4.01 -19.40 58.37
N GLY A 75 4.74 -18.82 57.42
CA GLY A 75 5.39 -19.52 56.32
C GLY A 75 6.58 -18.69 55.84
N SER A 76 7.78 -19.07 56.29
CA SER A 76 9.06 -18.50 55.89
C SER A 76 9.28 -18.69 54.38
N SER A 77 9.28 -17.60 53.62
CA SER A 77 9.79 -17.57 52.25
C SER A 77 11.03 -16.68 52.22
N VAL A 78 12.11 -17.26 51.69
CA VAL A 78 13.40 -16.60 51.51
C VAL A 78 13.24 -15.59 50.37
N SER A 79 13.29 -14.30 50.69
CA SER A 79 13.30 -13.21 49.72
C SER A 79 14.69 -13.09 49.08
N PHE A 80 14.80 -13.44 47.79
CA PHE A 80 15.89 -12.94 46.94
C PHE A 80 15.56 -11.49 46.59
N ASN A 81 16.27 -10.55 47.21
CA ASN A 81 16.28 -9.15 46.81
C ASN A 81 17.54 -8.86 45.97
N SER A 82 17.37 -7.89 45.08
CA SER A 82 18.38 -7.12 44.37
C SER A 82 18.80 -7.63 43.00
N ALA A 83 17.85 -7.66 42.05
CA ALA A 83 18.17 -7.22 40.70
C ALA A 83 18.22 -5.69 40.75
N GLU A 84 19.41 -5.11 40.56
CA GLU A 84 19.57 -3.68 40.32
C GLU A 84 18.72 -3.33 39.09
N GLN A 85 17.61 -2.65 39.33
CA GLN A 85 16.77 -2.11 38.29
C GLN A 85 17.53 -0.92 37.73
N GLU A 86 18.31 -1.16 36.68
CA GLU A 86 19.03 -0.13 35.93
C GLU A 86 17.98 0.91 35.48
N GLU A 87 17.95 2.05 36.17
CA GLU A 87 17.03 3.14 35.85
C GLU A 87 17.32 3.56 34.42
N THR A 88 16.43 3.18 33.50
CA THR A 88 16.56 3.54 32.10
C THR A 88 16.53 5.07 32.04
N PRO A 89 17.60 5.72 31.54
CA PRO A 89 17.66 7.17 31.55
C PRO A 89 16.44 7.73 30.80
N PRO A 90 15.87 8.85 31.27
CA PRO A 90 14.67 9.43 30.67
C PRO A 90 14.94 9.68 29.19
N SER A 91 14.17 9.02 28.32
CA SER A 91 14.27 9.19 26.88
C SER A 91 13.99 10.65 26.54
N LEU A 92 14.96 11.33 25.92
CA LEU A 92 14.74 12.67 25.40
C LEU A 92 13.56 12.66 24.41
N PRO A 93 12.74 13.72 24.38
CA PRO A 93 11.64 13.81 23.42
C PRO A 93 12.21 13.73 22.00
N ILE A 94 11.48 13.06 21.10
CA ILE A 94 11.82 13.02 19.68
C ILE A 94 11.89 14.47 19.20
N PRO A 95 12.99 14.88 18.56
CA PRO A 95 13.18 16.27 18.19
C PRO A 95 12.13 16.71 17.17
N GLU A 96 11.61 17.93 17.35
CA GLU A 96 10.59 18.51 16.47
C GLU A 96 11.15 18.70 15.06
N ILE A 97 10.38 18.27 14.06
CA ILE A 97 10.79 18.32 12.65
C ILE A 97 10.26 19.62 12.06
N SER A 98 11.11 20.63 11.95
CA SER A 98 10.74 21.94 11.37
C SER A 98 10.62 21.91 9.85
N ARG A 99 11.36 21.00 9.19
CA ARG A 99 11.31 20.77 7.74
C ARG A 99 11.19 19.27 7.48
N PRO A 100 9.99 18.77 7.14
CA PRO A 100 9.85 17.36 6.80
C PRO A 100 10.68 17.06 5.56
N PHE A 101 11.49 15.99 5.61
CA PHE A 101 12.18 15.48 4.44
C PHE A 101 11.16 15.23 3.32
N PRO A 102 11.47 15.59 2.06
CA PRO A 102 10.63 15.21 0.93
C PRO A 102 10.43 13.70 0.99
N VAL A 103 9.17 13.26 0.85
CA VAL A 103 8.82 11.84 0.94
C VAL A 103 9.71 11.07 -0.02
N VAL A 104 10.33 9.98 0.44
CA VAL A 104 11.09 9.10 -0.45
C VAL A 104 10.11 8.62 -1.53
N GLU A 105 10.28 9.17 -2.73
CA GLU A 105 9.39 8.92 -3.86
C GLU A 105 9.42 7.44 -4.17
N GLN A 106 8.31 6.76 -3.91
CA GLN A 106 8.13 5.43 -4.46
C GLN A 106 7.89 5.58 -5.96
N PRO A 107 8.61 4.83 -6.81
CA PRO A 107 8.31 4.80 -8.24
C PRO A 107 6.83 4.51 -8.44
N ALA A 108 6.20 5.24 -9.36
CA ALA A 108 4.77 5.12 -9.55
C ALA A 108 4.42 3.69 -9.96
N ARG A 109 3.59 3.03 -9.18
CA ARG A 109 3.03 1.72 -9.49
C ARG A 109 1.68 1.94 -10.11
N CYS A 110 1.42 1.29 -11.23
CA CYS A 110 0.13 1.29 -11.87
C CYS A 110 -0.36 -0.13 -12.16
N ILE A 111 -1.66 -0.27 -12.32
CA ILE A 111 -2.34 -1.42 -12.90
C ILE A 111 -2.98 -0.93 -14.18
N LEU A 112 -2.83 -1.71 -15.25
CA LEU A 112 -3.45 -1.42 -16.54
C LEU A 112 -4.71 -2.29 -16.66
N THR A 113 -5.88 -1.69 -16.54
CA THR A 113 -7.19 -2.36 -16.63
C THR A 113 -7.81 -2.06 -18.01
N SER A 114 -8.20 -3.07 -18.78
CA SER A 114 -8.80 -2.84 -20.10
C SER A 114 -10.17 -2.20 -19.98
N LEU A 115 -10.43 -1.20 -20.82
CA LEU A 115 -11.73 -0.52 -20.92
C LEU A 115 -12.68 -1.18 -21.93
N GLY A 116 -12.25 -2.23 -22.63
CA GLY A 116 -13.05 -2.92 -23.63
C GLY A 116 -14.34 -3.49 -23.03
N SER A 117 -15.48 -3.29 -23.68
CA SER A 117 -16.81 -3.66 -23.14
C SER A 117 -16.98 -5.17 -22.84
N ARG A 118 -16.21 -6.03 -23.51
CA ARG A 118 -16.18 -7.49 -23.23
C ARG A 118 -15.18 -7.89 -22.16
N TYR A 119 -14.31 -6.96 -21.73
CA TYR A 119 -13.10 -7.23 -20.97
C TYR A 119 -12.87 -6.20 -19.85
N SER A 120 -13.91 -5.53 -19.36
CA SER A 120 -13.85 -4.37 -18.45
C SER A 120 -13.25 -4.63 -17.07
N GLU A 121 -12.75 -5.84 -16.80
CA GLU A 121 -12.09 -6.23 -15.55
C GLU A 121 -10.75 -6.94 -15.79
N GLN A 122 -10.33 -7.06 -17.05
CA GLN A 122 -9.09 -7.72 -17.41
C GLN A 122 -7.92 -6.77 -17.20
N ARG A 123 -6.94 -7.22 -16.42
CA ARG A 123 -5.75 -6.45 -16.04
C ARG A 123 -4.52 -7.07 -16.67
N LEU A 124 -3.60 -6.24 -17.14
CA LEU A 124 -2.32 -6.71 -17.64
C LEU A 124 -1.55 -7.39 -16.50
N SER A 125 -1.06 -8.61 -16.72
CA SER A 125 -0.34 -9.42 -15.74
C SER A 125 0.93 -9.99 -16.36
N SER A 126 2.04 -9.93 -15.62
CA SER A 126 3.30 -10.56 -16.03
C SER A 126 3.50 -11.89 -15.30
N THR A 127 4.33 -12.77 -15.84
CA THR A 127 4.75 -14.02 -15.19
C THR A 127 6.27 -14.08 -15.02
N ARG A 128 6.75 -14.99 -14.17
CA ARG A 128 8.20 -15.24 -13.98
C ARG A 128 8.91 -15.61 -15.28
N LYS A 129 8.21 -16.26 -16.22
CA LYS A 129 8.74 -16.68 -17.51
C LYS A 129 8.76 -15.57 -18.57
N GLY A 130 8.34 -14.36 -18.22
CA GLY A 130 8.26 -13.25 -19.17
C GLY A 130 7.00 -13.25 -20.04
N VAL A 131 6.05 -14.14 -19.81
CA VAL A 131 4.76 -14.12 -20.53
C VAL A 131 3.89 -13.02 -19.95
N VAL A 132 3.30 -12.21 -20.83
CA VAL A 132 2.29 -11.20 -20.49
C VAL A 132 0.93 -11.72 -20.91
N GLN A 133 -0.02 -11.65 -19.99
CA GLN A 133 -1.39 -12.14 -20.17
C GLN A 133 -2.35 -11.19 -19.45
N VAL A 134 -3.64 -11.49 -19.50
CA VAL A 134 -4.64 -10.82 -18.67
C VAL A 134 -5.09 -11.64 -17.48
N ALA A 135 -5.43 -10.95 -16.39
CA ALA A 135 -6.01 -11.54 -15.20
C ALA A 135 -7.21 -10.71 -14.73
N THR A 136 -8.23 -11.36 -14.18
CA THR A 136 -9.35 -10.67 -13.52
C THR A 136 -9.08 -10.37 -12.05
N SER A 137 -8.02 -10.95 -11.48
CA SER A 137 -7.60 -10.68 -10.11
C SER A 137 -6.73 -9.44 -10.02
N ARG A 138 -6.75 -8.78 -8.86
CA ARG A 138 -5.81 -7.71 -8.49
C ARG A 138 -4.73 -8.29 -7.57
N GLY A 139 -3.46 -8.16 -7.95
CA GLY A 139 -2.32 -8.65 -7.18
C GLY A 139 -1.00 -7.99 -7.56
N ASP A 140 0.12 -8.52 -7.06
CA ASP A 140 1.46 -7.97 -7.34
C ASP A 140 1.95 -8.28 -8.77
N LYS A 141 1.38 -9.31 -9.41
CA LYS A 141 1.73 -9.70 -10.79
C LYS A 141 1.14 -8.74 -11.83
N GLU A 142 0.06 -8.05 -11.47
CA GLU A 142 -0.64 -7.08 -12.28
C GLU A 142 -0.13 -5.64 -12.11
N GLN A 143 0.82 -5.44 -11.19
CA GLN A 143 1.42 -4.13 -10.93
C GLN A 143 2.67 -3.92 -11.79
N PHE A 144 2.77 -2.74 -12.39
CA PHE A 144 3.93 -2.27 -13.13
C PHE A 144 4.44 -0.97 -12.51
N LEU A 145 5.75 -0.83 -12.45
CA LEU A 145 6.43 0.42 -12.19
C LEU A 145 6.45 1.23 -13.48
N LEU A 146 5.98 2.47 -13.41
CA LEU A 146 6.03 3.46 -14.47
C LEU A 146 7.27 4.33 -14.25
N ILE A 147 8.31 4.09 -15.05
CA ILE A 147 9.63 4.74 -14.90
C ILE A 147 9.75 5.78 -16.02
N PRO A 148 9.74 7.10 -15.71
CA PRO A 148 9.89 8.13 -16.74
C PRO A 148 11.28 8.05 -17.37
N ILE A 149 11.34 8.21 -18.69
CA ILE A 149 12.61 8.23 -19.42
C ILE A 149 13.14 9.67 -19.43
N ASP A 150 14.38 9.86 -18.99
CA ASP A 150 14.98 11.18 -18.99
C ASP A 150 15.05 11.76 -20.42
N ALA A 151 14.66 13.03 -20.56
CA ALA A 151 14.63 13.73 -21.84
C ALA A 151 15.98 13.71 -22.58
N ALA A 152 17.10 13.57 -21.86
CA ALA A 152 18.42 13.42 -22.45
C ALA A 152 18.59 12.07 -23.18
N GLU A 153 18.00 10.99 -22.67
CA GLU A 153 18.05 9.66 -23.27
C GLU A 153 17.07 9.54 -24.44
N ALA A 154 15.92 10.21 -24.35
CA ALA A 154 14.93 10.24 -25.43
C ALA A 154 15.45 10.85 -26.75
N GLY A 155 16.52 11.66 -26.69
CA GLY A 155 17.08 12.36 -27.84
C GLY A 155 18.13 11.59 -28.66
N GLN A 156 18.54 10.39 -28.24
CA GLN A 156 19.62 9.64 -28.91
C GLN A 156 19.13 8.65 -29.97
N SER A 157 17.86 8.73 -30.38
CA SER A 157 17.33 7.93 -31.49
C SER A 157 18.12 8.21 -32.77
N SER A 158 18.66 7.15 -33.36
CA SER A 158 19.54 7.18 -34.53
C SER A 158 18.82 7.77 -35.75
N ASP A 159 19.34 8.87 -36.28
CA ASP A 159 19.03 9.48 -37.59
C ASP A 159 17.55 9.45 -38.04
N PRO A 160 16.75 10.50 -37.77
CA PRO A 160 15.38 10.59 -38.27
C PRO A 160 15.28 10.64 -39.81
N ASP A 161 16.40 10.83 -40.52
CA ASP A 161 16.44 10.99 -41.98
C ASP A 161 16.60 9.68 -42.78
N LYS A 162 16.68 8.51 -42.13
CA LYS A 162 17.04 7.25 -42.82
C LYS A 162 15.89 6.34 -43.27
N CYS A 163 14.63 6.71 -43.06
CA CYS A 163 13.47 5.85 -43.38
C CYS A 163 12.60 6.28 -44.58
N VAL A 164 13.03 7.23 -45.41
CA VAL A 164 12.30 7.61 -46.64
C VAL A 164 13.21 7.58 -47.87
N SER A 165 13.54 6.38 -48.34
CA SER A 165 14.03 6.19 -49.71
C SER A 165 13.64 4.80 -50.21
N GLU A 166 13.14 4.75 -51.45
CA GLU A 166 12.54 3.60 -52.17
C GLU A 166 11.02 3.51 -51.97
N THR A 167 10.22 4.22 -52.76
CA THR A 167 9.88 3.77 -54.12
C THR A 167 9.46 4.95 -54.99
N GLY A 168 10.32 5.31 -55.95
CA GLY A 168 10.00 6.22 -57.03
C GLY A 168 10.04 5.48 -58.36
N GLU A 169 8.91 4.94 -58.81
CA GLU A 169 8.67 4.75 -60.23
C GLU A 169 7.25 5.22 -60.59
N ALA A 170 7.25 6.16 -61.54
CA ALA A 170 6.12 6.96 -61.95
C ALA A 170 5.19 6.21 -62.91
N ALA A 171 3.88 6.35 -62.71
CA ALA A 171 2.91 6.21 -63.79
C ALA A 171 1.80 7.26 -63.62
N ASN A 172 1.86 8.27 -64.49
CA ASN A 172 0.84 9.28 -64.72
C ASN A 172 -0.53 8.64 -65.01
N SER A 173 -1.57 9.08 -64.30
CA SER A 173 -2.95 8.97 -64.78
C SER A 173 -3.80 10.09 -64.16
N GLU A 174 -4.06 11.12 -64.97
CA GLU A 174 -5.06 12.14 -64.70
C GLU A 174 -6.43 11.51 -64.40
N ARG A 175 -6.96 11.74 -63.19
CA ARG A 175 -8.39 11.70 -62.92
C ARG A 175 -8.83 12.91 -62.10
N LYS A 176 -9.61 13.76 -62.75
CA LYS A 176 -10.46 14.77 -62.15
C LYS A 176 -11.54 14.12 -61.29
N GLY A 177 -11.72 14.67 -60.09
CA GLY A 177 -13.02 14.77 -59.42
C GLY A 177 -13.29 13.74 -58.33
N SER A 178 -13.20 14.20 -57.07
CA SER A 178 -14.23 14.01 -56.03
C SER A 178 -13.66 14.58 -54.72
N GLY A 179 -14.18 15.72 -54.28
CA GLY A 179 -13.83 16.28 -52.97
C GLY A 179 -14.34 15.37 -51.87
N CYS A 180 -13.43 14.69 -51.18
CA CYS A 180 -13.68 13.96 -49.95
C CYS A 180 -12.86 14.64 -48.85
N ASN A 181 -13.55 15.10 -47.80
CA ASN A 181 -12.97 15.78 -46.65
C ASN A 181 -11.88 14.92 -46.00
N THR A 182 -10.61 15.29 -46.21
CA THR A 182 -9.41 14.62 -45.68
C THR A 182 -8.82 15.39 -44.48
N GLU A 183 -9.65 16.12 -43.73
CA GLU A 183 -9.19 16.91 -42.58
C GLU A 183 -8.95 16.08 -41.30
N GLY A 184 -9.19 14.76 -41.32
CA GLY A 184 -9.05 13.88 -40.15
C GLY A 184 -7.65 13.30 -39.93
N GLU A 185 -6.96 12.88 -40.98
CA GLU A 185 -5.69 12.14 -40.85
C GLU A 185 -4.50 13.03 -40.44
N GLU A 186 -4.48 14.29 -40.86
CA GLU A 186 -3.40 15.23 -40.49
C GLU A 186 -3.38 15.54 -38.99
N ASN A 187 -4.53 15.45 -38.30
CA ASN A 187 -4.61 15.75 -36.88
C ASN A 187 -3.99 14.64 -36.01
N GLU A 188 -4.20 13.36 -36.36
CA GLU A 188 -3.67 12.21 -35.59
C GLU A 188 -2.15 12.06 -35.69
N GLU A 189 -1.57 12.34 -36.87
CA GLU A 189 -0.11 12.32 -37.02
C GLU A 189 0.53 13.46 -36.22
N SER A 190 -0.14 14.61 -36.14
CA SER A 190 0.30 15.75 -35.32
C SER A 190 0.23 15.44 -33.82
N GLU A 191 -0.81 14.72 -33.37
CA GLU A 191 -0.92 14.29 -31.97
C GLU A 191 0.13 13.26 -31.59
N LEU A 192 0.46 12.30 -32.46
CA LEU A 192 1.55 11.37 -32.19
C LEU A 192 2.90 12.08 -32.15
N LYS A 193 3.16 13.02 -33.07
CA LYS A 193 4.38 13.85 -33.05
C LYS A 193 4.46 14.70 -31.77
N ARG A 194 3.32 15.19 -31.27
CA ARG A 194 3.23 15.92 -30.00
C ARG A 194 3.32 15.00 -28.78
N ALA A 195 2.80 13.78 -28.85
CA ALA A 195 2.85 12.78 -27.79
C ALA A 195 4.23 12.12 -27.67
N LYS A 196 4.98 12.06 -28.78
CA LYS A 196 6.44 11.82 -28.81
C LYS A 196 7.25 12.96 -28.18
N SER A 197 6.59 14.01 -27.68
CA SER A 197 7.19 14.88 -26.68
C SER A 197 7.82 14.01 -25.59
N ARG A 198 9.05 14.37 -25.22
CA ARG A 198 9.92 13.60 -24.32
C ARG A 198 9.29 13.33 -22.95
N ASP A 199 8.22 14.05 -22.60
CA ASP A 199 7.59 14.00 -21.28
C ASP A 199 6.61 12.84 -21.09
N ASN A 200 6.23 12.11 -22.15
CA ASN A 200 5.23 11.03 -22.07
C ASN A 200 5.79 9.63 -22.33
N MET A 201 7.12 9.46 -22.30
CA MET A 201 7.76 8.19 -22.57
C MET A 201 8.21 7.51 -21.28
N PHE A 202 7.88 6.23 -21.14
CA PHE A 202 8.07 5.46 -19.92
C PHE A 202 8.61 4.06 -20.22
N TYR A 203 9.30 3.50 -19.24
CA TYR A 203 9.45 2.06 -19.13
C TYR A 203 8.36 1.51 -18.21
N LEU A 204 7.77 0.39 -18.59
CA LEU A 204 6.85 -0.37 -17.74
C LEU A 204 7.57 -1.60 -17.22
N ARG A 205 7.86 -1.65 -15.91
CA ARG A 205 8.59 -2.76 -15.30
C ARG A 205 7.70 -3.54 -14.35
N SER A 206 7.49 -4.83 -14.57
CA SER A 206 6.73 -5.69 -13.67
C SER A 206 7.27 -5.57 -12.25
N TYR A 207 6.40 -5.19 -11.32
CA TYR A 207 6.77 -5.01 -9.91
C TYR A 207 7.22 -6.33 -9.29
N LYS A 208 6.47 -7.41 -9.49
CA LYS A 208 6.78 -8.71 -8.87
C LYS A 208 7.99 -9.43 -9.47
N PHE A 209 8.22 -9.27 -10.78
CA PHE A 209 9.26 -10.04 -11.49
C PHE A 209 10.47 -9.21 -11.88
N ASN A 210 10.42 -7.89 -11.69
CA ASN A 210 11.52 -6.98 -11.99
C ASN A 210 11.94 -6.93 -13.48
N ARG A 211 11.03 -7.34 -14.38
CA ARG A 211 11.22 -7.46 -15.84
C ARG A 211 10.52 -6.31 -16.57
N TYR A 212 11.10 -5.85 -17.68
CA TYR A 212 10.60 -4.74 -18.48
C TYR A 212 9.62 -5.25 -19.54
N LEU A 213 8.49 -4.58 -19.68
CA LEU A 213 7.53 -4.81 -20.75
C LEU A 213 8.18 -4.46 -22.09
N THR A 214 8.08 -5.36 -23.05
CA THR A 214 8.68 -5.22 -24.37
C THR A 214 7.72 -5.69 -25.45
N SER A 215 7.97 -5.24 -26.67
CA SER A 215 7.27 -5.67 -27.87
C SER A 215 8.26 -6.18 -28.90
N ASP A 216 7.87 -7.19 -29.66
CA ASP A 216 8.65 -7.65 -30.83
C ASP A 216 8.00 -7.24 -32.16
N SER A 217 8.72 -7.50 -33.25
CA SER A 217 8.27 -7.17 -34.61
C SER A 217 7.06 -7.99 -35.09
N THR A 218 6.72 -9.09 -34.41
CA THR A 218 5.52 -9.88 -34.70
C THR A 218 4.28 -9.32 -34.03
N GLY A 219 4.48 -8.37 -33.13
CA GLY A 219 3.45 -7.76 -32.32
C GLY A 219 3.15 -8.51 -31.03
N ALA A 220 4.00 -9.46 -30.61
CA ALA A 220 3.85 -10.11 -29.32
C ALA A 220 4.36 -9.18 -28.20
N VAL A 221 3.61 -9.13 -27.10
CA VAL A 221 4.00 -8.40 -25.89
C VAL A 221 4.53 -9.41 -24.87
N SER A 222 5.69 -9.12 -24.28
CA SER A 222 6.30 -9.96 -23.25
C SER A 222 7.01 -9.11 -22.20
N THR A 223 7.59 -9.72 -21.17
CA THR A 223 8.54 -9.04 -20.28
C THR A 223 9.93 -9.67 -20.35
N VAL A 224 10.95 -8.83 -20.42
CA VAL A 224 12.36 -9.23 -20.51
C VAL A 224 13.14 -8.79 -19.28
N GLU A 225 14.06 -9.64 -18.86
CA GLU A 225 15.06 -9.25 -17.88
C GLU A 225 16.22 -8.62 -18.63
N ILE A 226 16.59 -7.41 -18.22
CA ILE A 226 17.71 -6.73 -18.84
C ILE A 226 18.98 -7.26 -18.18
N SER A 227 19.74 -8.03 -18.96
CA SER A 227 21.00 -8.62 -18.52
C SER A 227 21.95 -7.54 -18.04
N LYS A 228 22.75 -7.90 -17.03
CA LYS A 228 23.96 -7.14 -16.70
C LYS A 228 25.02 -7.48 -17.76
N ASP A 229 25.83 -6.51 -18.14
CA ASP A 229 27.02 -6.80 -18.92
C ASP A 229 28.08 -7.54 -18.07
N ASP A 230 29.20 -7.93 -18.69
CA ASP A 230 30.30 -8.62 -17.99
C ASP A 230 30.90 -7.80 -16.85
N THR A 231 30.63 -6.49 -16.80
CA THR A 231 31.08 -5.60 -15.72
C THR A 231 30.09 -5.53 -14.55
N GLY A 232 28.97 -6.25 -14.65
CA GLY A 232 27.88 -6.21 -13.67
C GLY A 232 27.02 -4.96 -13.78
N GLN A 233 27.26 -4.09 -14.78
CA GLN A 233 26.44 -2.92 -15.03
C GLN A 233 25.16 -3.35 -15.73
N SER A 234 24.00 -2.92 -15.21
CA SER A 234 22.72 -3.19 -15.87
C SER A 234 22.77 -2.57 -17.27
N MET A 235 22.55 -3.38 -18.31
CA MET A 235 22.29 -2.80 -19.63
C MET A 235 21.09 -1.86 -19.52
N LYS A 236 21.10 -0.80 -20.33
CA LYS A 236 19.93 0.08 -20.44
C LYS A 236 18.85 -0.63 -21.24
N PRO A 237 17.56 -0.43 -20.93
CA PRO A 237 16.49 -0.91 -21.80
C PRO A 237 16.64 -0.31 -23.20
N GLY A 238 16.32 -1.10 -24.22
CA GLY A 238 16.33 -0.69 -25.62
C GLY A 238 15.06 0.05 -26.04
N GLU A 239 14.93 0.32 -27.33
CA GLU A 239 13.74 0.98 -27.91
C GLU A 239 12.47 0.11 -27.79
N SER A 240 12.61 -1.22 -27.81
CA SER A 240 11.51 -2.19 -27.68
C SER A 240 10.81 -2.13 -26.33
N GLU A 241 11.51 -1.65 -25.28
CA GLU A 241 10.99 -1.52 -23.92
C GLU A 241 10.38 -0.13 -23.63
N LYS A 242 10.43 0.80 -24.60
CA LYS A 242 9.90 2.16 -24.43
C LYS A 242 8.43 2.23 -24.82
N TRP A 243 7.62 2.84 -23.97
CA TRP A 243 6.18 2.97 -24.14
C TRP A 243 5.75 4.42 -24.00
N ILE A 244 4.70 4.81 -24.72
CA ILE A 244 4.08 6.13 -24.64
C ILE A 244 2.66 5.94 -24.09
N LEU A 245 2.29 6.74 -23.09
CA LEU A 245 0.91 6.81 -22.62
C LEU A 245 0.19 7.97 -23.32
N MET A 246 -0.77 7.64 -24.19
CA MET A 246 -1.59 8.63 -24.91
C MET A 246 -3.01 8.60 -24.37
N ARG A 247 -3.68 9.74 -24.21
CA ARG A 247 -5.10 9.73 -23.81
C ARG A 247 -5.97 9.11 -24.89
N SER A 248 -6.88 8.23 -24.50
CA SER A 248 -7.84 7.62 -25.41
C SER A 248 -9.14 8.44 -25.48
N PRO A 249 -9.78 8.57 -26.65
CA PRO A 249 -11.11 9.19 -26.77
C PRO A 249 -12.20 8.41 -26.03
N HIS A 250 -11.96 7.15 -25.68
CA HIS A 250 -12.90 6.29 -24.94
C HIS A 250 -12.77 6.40 -23.42
N GLY A 251 -11.91 7.31 -22.94
CA GLY A 251 -11.44 7.33 -21.56
C GLY A 251 -10.18 6.48 -21.37
N GLY A 252 -9.43 6.76 -20.30
CA GLY A 252 -8.15 6.10 -20.03
C GLY A 252 -7.04 6.47 -21.02
N HIS A 253 -6.17 5.51 -21.32
CA HIS A 253 -4.95 5.70 -22.11
C HIS A 253 -4.73 4.57 -23.12
N PHE A 254 -4.19 4.90 -24.28
CA PHE A 254 -3.47 3.96 -25.13
C PHE A 254 -2.06 3.76 -24.58
N VAL A 255 -1.59 2.52 -24.54
CA VAL A 255 -0.21 2.17 -24.22
C VAL A 255 0.49 1.82 -25.53
N VAL A 256 1.28 2.75 -26.06
CA VAL A 256 1.83 2.68 -27.43
C VAL A 256 3.30 2.27 -27.38
N SER A 257 3.68 1.24 -28.13
CA SER A 257 5.09 0.87 -28.31
C SER A 257 5.83 1.99 -29.04
N ALA A 258 6.91 2.52 -28.47
CA ALA A 258 7.67 3.58 -29.13
C ALA A 258 8.39 3.08 -30.39
N GLN A 259 8.81 1.82 -30.41
CA GLN A 259 9.49 1.20 -31.55
C GLN A 259 8.54 0.88 -32.70
N HIS A 260 7.38 0.27 -32.38
CA HIS A 260 6.47 -0.25 -33.39
C HIS A 260 5.32 0.71 -33.72
N GLU A 261 5.08 1.73 -32.88
CA GLU A 261 3.96 2.67 -32.98
C GLU A 261 2.56 2.00 -32.94
N LEU A 262 2.48 0.87 -32.24
CA LEU A 262 1.26 0.07 -32.10
C LEU A 262 0.77 0.06 -30.64
N ASN A 263 -0.55 0.01 -30.46
CA ASN A 263 -1.20 0.02 -29.16
C ASN A 263 -1.19 -1.39 -28.56
N ILE A 264 -0.96 -1.54 -27.26
CA ILE A 264 -1.28 -2.80 -26.57
C ILE A 264 -2.79 -3.04 -26.67
N ALA A 265 -3.18 -4.19 -27.19
CA ALA A 265 -4.56 -4.58 -27.42
C ALA A 265 -4.82 -6.02 -26.95
N LEU A 266 -6.09 -6.30 -26.62
CA LEU A 266 -6.52 -7.65 -26.29
C LEU A 266 -7.00 -8.38 -27.54
N CYS A 267 -6.26 -9.43 -27.93
CA CYS A 267 -6.68 -10.32 -29.00
C CYS A 267 -7.72 -11.35 -28.50
N ARG A 268 -8.53 -11.87 -29.44
CA ARG A 268 -9.46 -12.97 -29.14
C ARG A 268 -8.67 -14.18 -28.62
N GLY A 269 -8.85 -14.51 -27.34
CA GLY A 269 -8.20 -15.65 -26.69
C GLY A 269 -7.25 -15.30 -25.54
N GLU A 270 -7.45 -14.15 -24.87
CA GLU A 270 -6.68 -13.72 -23.67
C GLU A 270 -5.20 -13.41 -23.92
N ASN A 271 -4.75 -13.52 -25.18
CA ASN A 271 -3.40 -13.12 -25.56
C ASN A 271 -3.33 -11.60 -25.72
N VAL A 272 -2.28 -11.02 -25.15
CA VAL A 272 -1.96 -9.60 -25.28
C VAL A 272 -1.02 -9.42 -26.46
N THR A 273 -1.41 -8.61 -27.43
CA THR A 273 -0.62 -8.29 -28.63
C THR A 273 -0.60 -6.78 -28.82
N ILE A 274 0.29 -6.26 -29.65
CA ILE A 274 0.15 -4.89 -30.16
C ILE A 274 -0.72 -4.91 -31.43
N GLY A 275 -1.76 -4.07 -31.45
CA GLY A 275 -2.72 -3.93 -32.55
C GLY A 275 -2.42 -2.72 -33.44
N LEU A 276 -2.90 -2.77 -34.69
CA LEU A 276 -2.84 -1.64 -35.61
C LEU A 276 -3.62 -0.45 -35.04
N LYS A 277 -2.98 0.71 -35.03
CA LYS A 277 -3.43 2.00 -34.47
C LYS A 277 -4.78 2.53 -35.05
N GLY A 278 -5.47 1.81 -35.93
CA GLY A 278 -6.49 2.37 -36.81
C GLY A 278 -7.96 2.18 -36.42
N ASP A 279 -8.30 1.22 -35.55
CA ASP A 279 -9.73 0.89 -35.38
C ASP A 279 -10.44 1.70 -34.30
N ASN A 280 -9.71 2.56 -33.56
CA ASN A 280 -10.25 3.33 -32.44
C ASN A 280 -11.14 2.43 -31.56
N ASP A 281 -10.78 1.15 -31.38
CA ASP A 281 -11.59 0.23 -30.60
C ASP A 281 -11.31 0.48 -29.13
N ARG A 282 -12.37 0.50 -28.33
CA ARG A 282 -12.30 0.65 -26.88
C ARG A 282 -11.49 -0.51 -26.24
N SER A 283 -11.33 -1.63 -26.95
CA SER A 283 -10.47 -2.75 -26.55
C SER A 283 -8.97 -2.43 -26.49
N GLU A 284 -8.52 -1.35 -27.14
CA GLU A 284 -7.14 -0.86 -27.10
C GLU A 284 -6.89 0.15 -25.98
N SER A 285 -7.96 0.58 -25.29
CA SER A 285 -7.89 1.57 -24.21
C SER A 285 -7.71 0.91 -22.85
N TRP A 286 -6.83 1.48 -22.05
CA TRP A 286 -6.46 1.00 -20.72
C TRP A 286 -6.69 2.10 -19.68
N GLU A 287 -7.42 1.79 -18.63
CA GLU A 287 -7.42 2.57 -17.41
C GLU A 287 -6.09 2.33 -16.68
N VAL A 288 -5.42 3.43 -16.31
CA VAL A 288 -4.13 3.40 -15.60
C VAL A 288 -4.42 3.71 -14.14
N ASP A 289 -4.61 2.66 -13.35
CA ASP A 289 -4.88 2.78 -11.93
C ASP A 289 -3.58 2.88 -11.14
N PHE A 290 -3.24 4.06 -10.65
CA PHE A 290 -2.11 4.19 -9.74
C PHE A 290 -2.40 3.44 -8.44
N VAL A 291 -1.43 2.66 -8.01
CA VAL A 291 -1.44 1.91 -6.75
C VAL A 291 -0.44 2.53 -5.79
N SER A 292 0.63 3.13 -6.28
CA SER A 292 1.52 3.96 -5.45
C SER A 292 0.83 5.28 -5.10
N GLY A 293 1.17 5.80 -3.94
CA GLY A 293 0.75 7.12 -3.48
C GLY A 293 1.50 7.47 -2.21
N GLU A 294 1.47 8.74 -1.83
CA GLU A 294 2.07 9.15 -0.58
C GLU A 294 1.26 8.60 0.60
N LEU A 295 1.96 8.03 1.56
CA LEU A 295 1.36 7.56 2.80
C LEU A 295 1.47 8.67 3.83
N CYS A 296 0.34 9.12 4.35
CA CYS A 296 0.31 10.13 5.38
C CYS A 296 -0.79 9.89 6.42
N PHE A 297 -0.60 10.51 7.57
CA PHE A 297 -1.65 10.73 8.54
C PHE A 297 -2.42 11.99 8.15
N LEU A 298 -3.74 11.92 8.34
CA LEU A 298 -4.64 13.06 8.25
C LEU A 298 -4.89 13.57 9.67
N SER A 299 -4.01 14.47 10.14
CA SER A 299 -4.02 14.99 11.51
C SER A 299 -4.81 16.31 11.58
N SER A 300 -5.70 16.46 12.55
CA SER A 300 -6.32 17.75 12.86
C SER A 300 -5.42 18.59 13.77
N GLU A 301 -5.78 19.87 13.95
CA GLU A 301 -5.11 20.79 14.88
C GLU A 301 -5.02 20.24 16.32
N ASN A 302 -6.02 19.44 16.73
CA ASN A 302 -6.06 18.78 18.04
C ASN A 302 -5.28 17.45 18.07
N ASN A 303 -4.40 17.20 17.09
CA ASN A 303 -3.61 15.99 16.93
C ASN A 303 -4.45 14.70 16.86
N LYS A 304 -5.71 14.81 16.42
CA LYS A 304 -6.59 13.67 16.14
C LYS A 304 -6.42 13.26 14.68
N ARG A 305 -6.33 11.96 14.42
CA ARG A 305 -6.14 11.38 13.11
C ARG A 305 -7.35 10.61 12.66
N ILE A 306 -7.62 10.65 11.35
CA ILE A 306 -8.63 9.81 10.73
C ILE A 306 -8.18 8.35 10.81
N ARG A 307 -8.98 7.50 11.43
CA ARG A 307 -8.82 6.05 11.51
C ARG A 307 -9.87 5.35 10.67
N CYS A 308 -9.46 4.33 9.93
CA CYS A 308 -10.36 3.32 9.36
C CYS A 308 -10.28 2.05 10.21
N ASP A 309 -11.38 1.61 10.81
CA ASP A 309 -11.42 0.32 11.48
C ASP A 309 -11.60 -0.86 10.50
N LEU A 310 -11.55 -2.08 11.03
CA LEU A 310 -11.67 -3.33 10.27
C LEU A 310 -12.93 -3.42 9.40
N MET A 311 -14.01 -2.72 9.78
CA MET A 311 -15.30 -2.73 9.10
C MET A 311 -15.47 -1.54 8.16
N GLY A 312 -14.40 -0.75 7.93
CA GLY A 312 -14.48 0.46 7.12
C GLY A 312 -15.07 1.66 7.87
N LYS A 313 -15.30 1.58 9.19
CA LYS A 313 -15.88 2.71 9.92
C LYS A 313 -14.80 3.77 10.17
N LEU A 314 -15.12 5.00 9.79
CA LEU A 314 -14.28 6.15 10.04
C LEU A 314 -14.45 6.65 11.48
N SER A 315 -13.35 6.96 12.14
CA SER A 315 -13.32 7.56 13.48
C SER A 315 -12.10 8.47 13.65
N LEU A 316 -12.06 9.24 14.74
CA LEU A 316 -10.92 10.07 15.10
C LEU A 316 -10.19 9.47 16.31
N THR A 317 -8.87 9.43 16.26
CA THR A 317 -8.02 8.85 17.32
C THR A 317 -6.73 9.64 17.49
N ASN A 318 -6.06 9.52 18.64
CA ASN A 318 -4.73 10.10 18.85
C ASN A 318 -3.60 9.11 18.54
N GLU A 319 -3.93 7.87 18.15
CA GLU A 319 -2.96 6.83 17.82
C GLU A 319 -2.23 7.11 16.50
N GLN A 320 -1.01 6.58 16.36
CA GLN A 320 -0.19 6.64 15.14
C GLN A 320 0.16 5.21 14.68
N ARG A 321 -0.87 4.42 14.35
CA ARG A 321 -0.70 3.04 13.89
C ARG A 321 -1.05 2.97 12.41
N GLY A 322 -0.99 1.76 11.84
CA GLY A 322 -1.30 1.56 10.43
C GLY A 322 -2.73 1.97 10.06
N TRP A 323 -3.69 1.85 10.98
CA TRP A 323 -5.11 2.14 10.76
C TRP A 323 -5.43 3.63 10.52
N GLU A 324 -4.52 4.49 10.94
CA GLU A 324 -4.60 5.93 10.77
C GLU A 324 -3.85 6.43 9.53
N VAL A 325 -3.19 5.52 8.80
CA VAL A 325 -2.43 5.83 7.59
C VAL A 325 -3.34 5.75 6.37
N TRP A 326 -3.26 6.79 5.54
CA TRP A 326 -3.97 6.91 4.28
C TRP A 326 -2.98 7.09 3.13
N ARG A 327 -3.34 6.55 1.97
CA ARG A 327 -2.60 6.66 0.72
C ARG A 327 -3.33 7.64 -0.20
N PHE A 328 -2.61 8.66 -0.63
CA PHE A 328 -3.09 9.63 -1.62
C PHE A 328 -2.73 9.13 -3.00
N ILE A 329 -3.73 8.66 -3.74
CA ILE A 329 -3.56 8.12 -5.09
C ILE A 329 -4.05 9.16 -6.08
N GLU A 330 -3.16 9.66 -6.94
CA GLU A 330 -3.53 10.60 -7.98
C GLU A 330 -4.39 9.93 -9.06
N VAL A 331 -5.51 10.58 -9.40
CA VAL A 331 -6.44 10.16 -10.47
C VAL A 331 -6.28 11.04 -11.72
N GLY A 332 -5.41 12.06 -11.64
CA GLY A 332 -5.16 13.05 -12.67
C GLY A 332 -6.03 14.30 -12.52
N GLY A 333 -5.65 15.37 -13.21
CA GLY A 333 -6.38 16.65 -13.17
C GLY A 333 -6.36 17.32 -11.79
N GLY A 334 -5.33 17.07 -10.97
CA GLY A 334 -5.23 17.59 -9.60
C GLY A 334 -6.14 16.88 -8.59
N LYS A 335 -6.73 15.74 -8.96
CA LYS A 335 -7.60 14.95 -8.10
C LYS A 335 -6.88 13.76 -7.48
N VAL A 336 -7.32 13.37 -6.29
CA VAL A 336 -6.79 12.23 -5.53
C VAL A 336 -7.92 11.36 -4.98
N ARG A 337 -7.65 10.05 -4.84
CA ARG A 337 -8.39 9.13 -3.98
C ARG A 337 -7.62 8.95 -2.67
N ILE A 338 -8.34 8.95 -1.56
CA ILE A 338 -7.75 8.78 -0.22
C ILE A 338 -8.05 7.35 0.26
N VAL A 339 -7.09 6.45 0.06
CA VAL A 339 -7.25 5.00 0.28
C VAL A 339 -6.66 4.59 1.62
N SER A 340 -7.35 3.74 2.39
CA SER A 340 -6.81 3.22 3.64
C SER A 340 -5.57 2.35 3.37
N TRP A 341 -4.48 2.60 4.11
CA TRP A 341 -3.27 1.79 4.00
C TRP A 341 -3.51 0.33 4.41
N MET A 342 -4.27 0.13 5.49
CA MET A 342 -4.57 -1.19 6.04
C MET A 342 -5.58 -1.95 5.18
N HIS A 343 -6.50 -1.20 4.57
CA HIS A 343 -7.51 -1.73 3.69
C HIS A 343 -7.32 -1.13 2.31
N SER A 344 -6.33 -1.61 1.56
CA SER A 344 -6.08 -1.19 0.17
C SER A 344 -7.31 -1.21 -0.78
N GLN A 345 -8.44 -1.73 -0.32
CA GLN A 345 -9.73 -1.78 -1.00
C GLN A 345 -10.70 -0.67 -0.58
N PHE A 346 -10.52 -0.01 0.56
CA PHE A 346 -11.40 1.04 1.07
C PHE A 346 -10.82 2.42 0.82
N CYS A 347 -11.61 3.33 0.26
CA CYS A 347 -11.31 4.76 0.17
C CYS A 347 -12.34 5.60 0.93
N ILE A 348 -11.96 6.82 1.31
CA ILE A 348 -12.89 7.81 1.87
C ILE A 348 -13.74 8.32 0.71
N ALA A 349 -15.07 8.26 0.86
CA ALA A 349 -16.01 8.82 -0.09
C ALA A 349 -17.04 9.71 0.59
N CYS A 350 -17.60 10.62 -0.20
CA CYS A 350 -18.66 11.52 0.20
C CYS A 350 -19.84 11.34 -0.74
N ASN A 351 -21.01 11.01 -0.19
CA ASN A 351 -22.23 10.96 -0.99
C ASN A 351 -22.73 12.39 -1.32
N HIS A 352 -23.76 12.49 -2.17
CA HIS A 352 -24.37 13.76 -2.57
C HIS A 352 -25.01 14.56 -1.42
N GLU A 353 -25.26 13.93 -0.26
CA GLU A 353 -25.77 14.59 0.95
C GLU A 353 -24.64 15.15 1.84
N GLY A 354 -23.38 14.88 1.50
CA GLY A 354 -22.23 15.28 2.30
C GLY A 354 -21.85 14.27 3.39
N GLN A 355 -22.49 13.10 3.45
CA GLN A 355 -22.17 12.06 4.41
C GLN A 355 -20.91 11.32 3.99
N LEU A 356 -20.00 11.12 4.96
CA LEU A 356 -18.78 10.36 4.76
C LEU A 356 -18.98 8.88 5.08
N SER A 357 -18.40 8.04 4.24
CA SER A 357 -18.25 6.62 4.47
C SER A 357 -16.91 6.13 3.91
N THR A 358 -16.54 4.89 4.21
CA THR A 358 -15.61 4.18 3.34
C THR A 358 -16.37 3.30 2.37
N VAL A 359 -15.77 3.09 1.22
CA VAL A 359 -16.35 2.37 0.09
C VAL A 359 -15.27 1.57 -0.63
N GLY A 360 -15.67 0.49 -1.30
CA GLY A 360 -14.77 -0.26 -2.17
C GLY A 360 -14.27 0.61 -3.33
N ILE A 361 -12.97 0.56 -3.63
CA ILE A 361 -12.44 1.19 -4.85
C ILE A 361 -13.14 0.60 -6.06
N GLY A 362 -13.82 1.45 -6.83
CA GLY A 362 -14.57 1.06 -8.03
C GLY A 362 -16.03 0.62 -7.76
N GLU A 363 -16.50 0.62 -6.51
CA GLU A 363 -17.88 0.23 -6.16
C GLU A 363 -18.84 1.43 -6.07
N VAL A 364 -18.40 2.65 -6.39
CA VAL A 364 -19.16 3.88 -6.11
C VAL A 364 -19.55 4.62 -7.37
N ASP A 365 -20.68 5.33 -7.28
CA ASP A 365 -21.06 6.38 -8.21
C ASP A 365 -19.85 7.26 -8.55
N GLU A 366 -19.64 7.48 -9.85
CA GLU A 366 -18.47 8.15 -10.40
C GLU A 366 -18.14 9.44 -9.65
N GLY A 367 -16.93 9.49 -9.08
CA GLY A 367 -16.32 10.68 -8.47
C GLY A 367 -16.62 10.93 -6.99
N CYS A 368 -17.49 10.14 -6.33
CA CYS A 368 -17.76 10.30 -4.89
C CYS A 368 -16.53 10.02 -4.01
N ASP A 369 -15.54 9.29 -4.51
CA ASP A 369 -14.26 9.00 -3.86
C ASP A 369 -13.11 9.90 -4.36
N GLU A 370 -13.40 10.87 -5.23
CA GLU A 370 -12.43 11.83 -5.75
C GLU A 370 -12.43 13.12 -4.91
N TRP A 371 -11.22 13.55 -4.56
CA TRP A 371 -10.95 14.71 -3.74
C TRP A 371 -9.97 15.64 -4.44
N THR A 372 -10.04 16.92 -4.13
CA THR A 372 -8.96 17.89 -4.40
C THR A 372 -8.30 18.26 -3.08
N VAL A 373 -7.00 18.54 -3.12
CA VAL A 373 -6.22 18.97 -1.96
C VAL A 373 -5.70 20.36 -2.29
N GLU A 374 -6.07 21.33 -1.47
CA GLU A 374 -5.68 22.73 -1.63
C GLU A 374 -4.97 23.21 -0.37
N LYS A 375 -4.03 24.15 -0.52
CA LYS A 375 -3.46 24.85 0.63
C LYS A 375 -4.58 25.54 1.42
N ALA A 376 -4.56 25.41 2.74
CA ALA A 376 -5.50 26.12 3.60
C ALA A 376 -5.30 27.65 3.47
N PRO A 377 -6.34 28.46 3.76
CA PRO A 377 -6.20 29.92 3.80
C PRO A 377 -5.06 30.35 4.71
N ASP A 378 -4.45 31.51 4.44
CA ASP A 378 -3.22 31.99 5.11
C ASP A 378 -3.31 32.09 6.65
N GLU A 379 -4.52 32.08 7.21
CA GLU A 379 -4.78 32.06 8.65
C GLU A 379 -4.50 30.69 9.30
N TYR A 380 -4.38 29.63 8.50
CA TYR A 380 -4.24 28.26 8.96
C TYR A 380 -3.02 27.57 8.35
N SER A 381 -2.39 26.67 9.12
CA SER A 381 -1.28 25.83 8.63
C SER A 381 -1.79 24.44 8.30
N GLY A 382 -1.89 24.12 7.01
CA GLY A 382 -2.29 22.80 6.54
C GLY A 382 -2.94 22.84 5.16
N VAL A 383 -3.79 21.84 4.90
CA VAL A 383 -4.55 21.70 3.66
C VAL A 383 -6.04 21.60 3.93
N VAL A 384 -6.83 21.95 2.92
CA VAL A 384 -8.26 21.72 2.83
C VAL A 384 -8.51 20.65 1.78
N ILE A 385 -9.35 19.67 2.11
CA ILE A 385 -9.63 18.53 1.23
C ILE A 385 -11.09 18.63 0.80
N LYS A 386 -11.35 18.81 -0.50
CA LYS A 386 -12.71 19.06 -1.04
C LYS A 386 -13.19 17.92 -1.93
N SER A 387 -14.43 17.50 -1.74
CA SER A 387 -15.08 16.48 -2.57
C SER A 387 -15.34 17.03 -3.97
N VAL A 388 -14.97 16.27 -5.01
CA VAL A 388 -15.18 16.68 -6.40
C VAL A 388 -16.67 16.70 -6.77
N THR A 389 -17.43 15.69 -6.39
CA THR A 389 -18.82 15.51 -6.81
C THR A 389 -19.82 16.19 -5.88
N CYS A 390 -19.52 16.31 -4.59
CA CYS A 390 -20.46 16.85 -3.62
C CYS A 390 -20.28 18.37 -3.48
N ALA A 391 -20.48 19.12 -4.58
CA ALA A 391 -20.45 20.59 -4.61
C ALA A 391 -19.23 21.22 -3.90
N GLN A 392 -18.04 20.60 -4.00
CA GLN A 392 -16.81 21.08 -3.37
C GLN A 392 -16.86 21.14 -1.83
N ARG A 393 -17.71 20.31 -1.20
CA ARG A 393 -17.77 20.21 0.25
C ARG A 393 -16.43 19.77 0.84
N ILE A 394 -16.06 20.43 1.93
CA ILE A 394 -14.79 20.27 2.64
C ILE A 394 -14.91 19.13 3.64
N LEU A 395 -13.96 18.19 3.61
CA LEU A 395 -13.76 17.16 4.65
C LEU A 395 -13.41 17.83 5.98
N CYS A 396 -14.24 17.61 7.00
CA CYS A 396 -14.08 18.26 8.30
C CYS A 396 -14.25 17.29 9.46
N HIS A 397 -13.76 17.69 10.62
CA HIS A 397 -14.02 17.03 11.88
C HIS A 397 -14.91 17.88 12.79
N GLY A 398 -15.85 17.24 13.47
CA GLY A 398 -16.66 17.84 14.53
C GLY A 398 -16.53 17.08 15.84
N GLU A 399 -17.31 17.49 16.84
CA GLU A 399 -17.36 16.79 18.14
C GLU A 399 -17.89 15.35 18.01
N VAL A 400 -18.80 15.14 17.05
CA VAL A 400 -19.50 13.86 16.84
C VAL A 400 -18.76 12.92 15.87
N GLY A 401 -17.69 13.39 15.21
CA GLY A 401 -16.92 12.59 14.27
C GLY A 401 -16.53 13.34 13.00
N LEU A 402 -16.46 12.61 11.88
CA LEU A 402 -16.11 13.15 10.58
C LEU A 402 -17.37 13.52 9.80
N SER A 403 -17.33 14.65 9.10
CA SER A 403 -18.42 15.16 8.27
C SER A 403 -17.87 15.95 7.10
N THR A 404 -18.76 16.51 6.27
CA THR A 404 -18.35 17.54 5.30
C THR A 404 -19.16 18.82 5.47
N MET A 405 -18.59 19.96 5.08
CA MET A 405 -19.21 21.28 5.15
C MET A 405 -19.07 22.05 3.83
N GLN A 406 -19.95 23.01 3.55
CA GLN A 406 -19.87 23.80 2.31
C GLN A 406 -18.78 24.87 2.36
N GLU A 407 -18.63 25.54 3.50
CA GLU A 407 -17.69 26.62 3.70
C GLU A 407 -16.77 26.30 4.89
N LEU A 408 -15.55 26.83 4.86
CA LEU A 408 -14.57 26.62 5.91
C LEU A 408 -14.95 27.47 7.14
N GLU A 409 -15.56 26.84 8.14
CA GLU A 409 -15.86 27.47 9.42
C GLU A 409 -14.81 27.07 10.47
N GLY A 410 -13.85 27.97 10.74
CA GLY A 410 -12.78 27.73 11.70
C GLY A 410 -11.74 26.71 11.21
N GLY A 411 -10.96 26.15 12.15
CA GLY A 411 -9.89 25.17 11.87
C GLY A 411 -10.38 23.74 11.59
N ASN A 412 -11.68 23.46 11.72
CA ASN A 412 -12.24 22.10 11.68
C ASN A 412 -12.12 21.39 10.31
N GLY A 413 -11.91 22.15 9.23
CA GLY A 413 -11.69 21.63 7.88
C GLY A 413 -10.22 21.61 7.44
N VAL A 414 -9.30 21.97 8.33
CA VAL A 414 -7.88 22.05 8.05
C VAL A 414 -7.19 20.79 8.56
N TRP A 415 -6.42 20.16 7.68
CA TRP A 415 -5.69 18.94 7.95
C TRP A 415 -4.19 19.16 7.80
N GLN A 416 -3.42 18.61 8.73
CA GLN A 416 -1.97 18.45 8.60
C GLN A 416 -1.69 17.07 8.00
N LEU A 417 -0.83 17.05 6.97
CA LEU A 417 -0.45 15.82 6.27
C LEU A 417 0.94 15.39 6.70
N ASP A 418 1.00 14.56 7.73
CA ASP A 418 2.25 14.03 8.26
C ASP A 418 2.64 12.77 7.50
N ALA A 419 3.87 12.66 7.01
CA ALA A 419 4.32 11.45 6.35
C ALA A 419 4.21 10.23 7.30
N ALA A 420 3.69 9.10 6.80
CA ALA A 420 3.38 7.94 7.63
C ALA A 420 4.61 7.33 8.31
N HIS A 421 5.78 7.45 7.68
CA HIS A 421 7.04 7.00 8.25
C HIS A 421 7.59 7.94 9.34
N LEU A 422 6.97 9.11 9.59
CA LEU A 422 7.36 10.07 10.61
C LEU A 422 8.86 10.43 10.54
N GLN A 423 9.37 10.55 9.31
CA GLN A 423 10.80 10.75 9.04
C GLN A 423 11.74 9.70 9.67
N THR A 424 11.23 8.52 9.98
CA THR A 424 11.98 7.38 10.52
C THR A 424 12.36 6.43 9.38
N TYR A 425 13.65 6.09 9.29
CA TYR A 425 14.24 5.31 8.21
C TYR A 425 15.24 4.28 8.75
N THR A 426 15.48 3.23 7.96
CA THR A 426 16.70 2.42 8.06
C THR A 426 17.65 2.81 6.94
N LEU A 427 18.94 2.83 7.23
CA LEU A 427 19.99 3.02 6.21
C LEU A 427 20.59 1.66 5.87
N THR A 428 20.45 1.25 4.61
CA THR A 428 20.94 -0.04 4.10
C THR A 428 21.96 0.19 3.00
N SER A 429 23.16 -0.34 3.14
CA SER A 429 24.17 -0.35 2.10
C SER A 429 23.62 -0.94 0.81
N LEU A 430 23.71 -0.17 -0.28
CA LEU A 430 23.17 -0.58 -1.58
C LEU A 430 23.86 -1.83 -2.14
N HIS A 431 25.15 -2.00 -1.85
CA HIS A 431 26.00 -3.01 -2.50
C HIS A 431 26.34 -4.21 -1.60
N HIS A 432 26.05 -4.14 -0.29
CA HIS A 432 26.52 -5.15 0.68
C HIS A 432 25.41 -5.84 1.48
N LYS A 433 24.12 -5.53 1.22
CA LYS A 433 22.96 -6.05 1.97
C LYS A 433 23.08 -5.90 3.50
N ARG A 434 23.84 -4.91 3.96
CA ARG A 434 24.05 -4.57 5.38
C ARG A 434 23.32 -3.28 5.71
N SER A 435 22.70 -3.19 6.86
CA SER A 435 22.08 -1.97 7.39
C SER A 435 22.79 -1.48 8.65
N ILE A 436 22.53 -0.23 9.03
CA ILE A 436 22.94 0.26 10.33
C ILE A 436 22.22 -0.55 11.40
N GLY A 437 22.99 -1.38 12.11
CA GLY A 437 22.53 -2.26 13.18
C GLY A 437 22.75 -1.62 14.55
N PRO A 438 22.81 -2.43 15.62
CA PRO A 438 23.06 -1.94 16.97
C PRO A 438 24.34 -1.11 16.99
N PHE A 439 24.18 0.20 17.13
CA PHE A 439 25.31 1.13 17.02
C PHE A 439 26.50 0.72 17.93
N PRO A 440 27.76 0.80 17.46
CA PRO A 440 28.20 1.38 16.18
C PRO A 440 28.27 0.38 15.00
N TYR A 441 27.69 -0.81 15.13
CA TYR A 441 27.87 -1.87 14.13
C TYR A 441 26.88 -1.77 12.97
N VAL A 442 27.26 -2.31 11.81
CA VAL A 442 26.31 -2.64 10.74
C VAL A 442 26.01 -4.14 10.77
N THR A 443 24.78 -4.49 10.42
CA THR A 443 24.26 -5.87 10.49
C THR A 443 23.65 -6.25 9.15
N ASP A 444 23.69 -7.53 8.80
CA ASP A 444 22.92 -8.12 7.71
C ASP A 444 21.47 -8.43 8.13
N ASN A 445 21.22 -8.55 9.43
CA ASN A 445 19.90 -8.80 9.97
C ASN A 445 19.07 -7.51 10.04
N VAL A 446 18.26 -7.27 9.01
CA VAL A 446 17.42 -6.08 8.93
C VAL A 446 16.53 -5.89 10.17
N LYS A 447 16.07 -6.96 10.84
CA LYS A 447 15.26 -6.89 12.08
C LYS A 447 15.99 -6.27 13.27
N GLN A 448 17.33 -6.29 13.25
CA GLN A 448 18.18 -5.64 14.24
C GLN A 448 18.64 -4.26 13.79
N SER A 449 18.14 -3.75 12.65
CA SER A 449 18.52 -2.41 12.19
C SER A 449 18.04 -1.35 13.15
N ASP A 450 18.92 -0.40 13.43
CA ASP A 450 18.57 0.78 14.19
C ASP A 450 17.69 1.72 13.35
N GLN A 451 16.80 2.43 14.05
CA GLN A 451 15.88 3.39 13.44
C GLN A 451 16.47 4.79 13.55
N LEU A 452 16.61 5.45 12.41
CA LEU A 452 17.15 6.80 12.30
C LEU A 452 16.04 7.77 11.92
N VAL A 453 15.95 8.90 12.62
CA VAL A 453 15.12 10.03 12.22
C VAL A 453 15.99 10.99 11.42
N LEU A 454 15.63 11.21 10.15
CA LEU A 454 16.31 12.16 9.28
C LEU A 454 15.64 13.53 9.43
N GLN A 455 16.40 14.53 9.89
CA GLN A 455 15.91 15.90 10.03
C GLN A 455 16.59 16.80 9.01
N GLN A 456 15.83 17.35 8.07
CA GLN A 456 16.37 18.30 7.10
C GLN A 456 16.54 19.66 7.77
N ILE A 457 17.72 20.26 7.61
CA ILE A 457 18.08 21.56 8.19
C ILE A 457 17.92 22.67 7.16
N ASP A 458 18.33 22.41 5.92
CA ASP A 458 18.30 23.37 4.82
C ASP A 458 17.91 22.71 3.49
N ASP A 459 17.67 23.55 2.47
CA ASP A 459 17.27 23.13 1.13
C ASP A 459 18.48 22.64 0.28
N GLU A 460 19.69 22.75 0.83
CA GLU A 460 20.94 22.24 0.21
C GLU A 460 21.15 20.73 0.46
N GLY A 461 20.18 20.07 1.12
CA GLY A 461 20.26 18.66 1.47
C GLY A 461 21.05 18.39 2.75
N THR A 462 21.21 19.37 3.64
CA THR A 462 21.84 19.14 4.95
C THR A 462 20.85 18.50 5.89
N VAL A 463 21.29 17.43 6.56
CA VAL A 463 20.48 16.64 7.47
C VAL A 463 21.19 16.37 8.80
N ARG A 464 20.41 16.12 9.83
CA ARG A 464 20.83 15.43 11.07
C ARG A 464 20.31 14.01 11.07
N LEU A 465 21.12 13.08 11.56
CA LEU A 465 20.77 11.67 11.71
C LEU A 465 20.55 11.35 13.19
N TYR A 466 19.30 11.34 13.65
CA TYR A 466 18.95 11.09 15.05
C TYR A 466 18.65 9.61 15.30
N HIS A 467 19.41 9.00 16.20
CA HIS A 467 19.32 7.61 16.59
C HIS A 467 18.21 7.37 17.62
N LYS A 468 17.07 6.86 17.17
CA LYS A 468 15.84 6.82 17.97
C LYS A 468 15.95 5.98 19.24
N SER A 469 16.59 4.81 19.18
CA SER A 469 16.76 3.91 20.33
C SER A 469 17.75 4.43 21.37
N ARG A 470 18.68 5.31 20.98
CA ARG A 470 19.69 5.90 21.88
C ARG A 470 19.34 7.31 22.33
N GLY A 471 18.45 7.99 21.63
CA GLY A 471 18.12 9.39 21.87
C GLY A 471 19.30 10.33 21.59
N GLN A 472 20.13 10.03 20.58
CA GLN A 472 21.38 10.73 20.30
C GLN A 472 21.58 10.96 18.79
N TYR A 473 22.35 11.97 18.40
CA TYR A 473 22.68 12.25 17.00
C TYR A 473 23.98 11.57 16.58
N LEU A 474 24.02 11.04 15.35
CA LEU A 474 25.26 10.58 14.74
C LEU A 474 26.15 11.77 14.38
N ARG A 475 27.41 11.68 14.78
CA ARG A 475 28.45 12.69 14.55
C ARG A 475 29.71 12.03 14.03
N SER A 476 30.38 12.70 13.10
CA SER A 476 31.74 12.34 12.67
C SER A 476 32.77 13.00 13.59
N ILE A 477 33.84 12.27 13.92
CA ILE A 477 35.01 12.81 14.63
C ILE A 477 36.24 12.84 13.72
N VAL A 478 37.27 13.60 14.12
CA VAL A 478 38.47 13.90 13.30
C VAL A 478 39.20 12.64 12.81
N GLU A 479 39.17 11.56 13.59
CA GLU A 479 39.87 10.30 13.27
C GLU A 479 39.11 9.42 12.27
N GLY A 480 37.97 9.89 11.77
CA GLY A 480 37.13 9.16 10.85
C GLY A 480 36.13 8.21 11.54
N GLU A 481 36.15 8.10 12.86
CA GLU A 481 35.15 7.35 13.62
C GLU A 481 33.79 8.09 13.62
N VAL A 482 32.71 7.33 13.79
CA VAL A 482 31.34 7.85 13.98
C VAL A 482 30.93 7.58 15.42
N SER A 483 30.51 8.62 16.12
CA SER A 483 30.03 8.56 17.51
C SER A 483 28.60 9.06 17.63
N CYS A 484 27.94 8.77 18.75
CA CYS A 484 26.64 9.37 19.10
C CYS A 484 26.79 10.47 20.15
N THR A 485 26.02 11.57 20.04
CA THR A 485 26.00 12.66 21.04
C THR A 485 24.57 13.03 21.46
N SER A 486 24.34 13.29 22.74
CA SER A 486 23.01 13.59 23.30
C SER A 486 22.59 15.04 23.16
N THR A 487 23.54 15.97 23.09
CA THR A 487 23.22 17.39 22.99
C THR A 487 22.84 17.72 21.54
N PRO A 488 21.59 18.17 21.27
CA PRO A 488 21.36 18.98 20.08
C PRO A 488 22.28 20.18 20.24
N PRO A 489 23.30 20.31 19.39
CA PRO A 489 24.30 21.32 19.64
C PRO A 489 23.66 22.69 19.48
N ASP A 490 24.15 23.65 20.26
CA ASP A 490 24.10 25.03 19.81
C ASP A 490 24.61 25.05 18.36
N ASP A 491 24.01 25.86 17.48
CA ASP A 491 24.28 25.91 16.02
C ASP A 491 25.77 26.12 15.63
N THR A 492 26.67 26.22 16.61
CA THR A 492 28.12 26.33 16.49
C THR A 492 28.86 25.01 16.26
N GLU A 493 28.34 23.84 16.67
CA GLU A 493 29.01 22.57 16.36
C GLU A 493 28.44 21.94 15.08
N ALA A 494 29.20 21.94 13.99
CA ALA A 494 28.78 21.34 12.71
C ALA A 494 29.04 19.81 12.61
N GLY A 495 29.34 19.13 13.73
CA GLY A 495 29.88 17.76 13.71
C GLY A 495 28.85 16.67 13.36
N GLU A 496 27.60 16.93 13.69
CA GLU A 496 26.40 16.12 13.49
C GLU A 496 25.62 16.50 12.22
N LEU A 497 26.09 17.52 11.50
CA LEU A 497 25.53 17.92 10.22
C LEU A 497 26.13 17.07 9.10
N TRP A 498 25.26 16.46 8.32
CA TRP A 498 25.60 15.64 7.17
C TRP A 498 25.00 16.26 5.92
N LYS A 499 25.78 16.40 4.85
CA LYS A 499 25.25 16.74 3.53
C LYS A 499 24.84 15.45 2.83
N MET A 500 23.55 15.32 2.56
CA MET A 500 22.95 14.17 1.89
C MET A 500 22.90 14.45 0.38
N GLU A 501 23.54 13.61 -0.41
CA GLU A 501 23.63 13.78 -1.87
C GLU A 501 23.13 12.53 -2.59
N PRO A 502 22.21 12.65 -3.57
CA PRO A 502 21.75 11.51 -4.36
C PRO A 502 22.86 11.02 -5.30
N ARG A 503 22.96 9.70 -5.49
CA ARG A 503 23.91 9.11 -6.44
C ARG A 503 23.26 8.75 -7.77
N SER A 504 24.07 8.63 -8.81
CA SER A 504 23.62 8.17 -10.13
C SER A 504 23.27 6.68 -10.16
N ASP A 505 23.92 5.88 -9.30
CA ASP A 505 23.65 4.46 -9.08
C ASP A 505 22.69 4.23 -7.90
N GLY A 506 21.72 5.15 -7.74
CA GLY A 506 20.69 5.04 -6.71
C GLY A 506 21.14 5.37 -5.29
N GLY A 507 20.17 5.53 -4.40
CA GLY A 507 20.40 5.89 -2.99
C GLY A 507 21.19 7.18 -2.80
N TYR A 508 21.90 7.27 -1.68
CA TYR A 508 22.47 8.51 -1.17
C TYR A 508 23.84 8.30 -0.53
N THR A 509 24.66 9.35 -0.57
CA THR A 509 25.85 9.49 0.30
C THR A 509 25.57 10.53 1.38
N PHE A 510 26.19 10.35 2.55
CA PHE A 510 26.13 11.31 3.65
C PHE A 510 27.54 11.80 3.95
N SER A 511 27.89 13.03 3.58
CA SER A 511 29.20 13.62 3.89
C SER A 511 29.14 14.50 5.14
N SER A 512 30.02 14.29 6.10
CA SER A 512 30.09 15.16 7.29
C SER A 512 30.47 16.58 6.87
N LYS A 513 29.67 17.60 7.23
CA LYS A 513 29.99 19.01 6.93
C LYS A 513 31.26 19.49 7.63
N LYS A 514 31.56 18.96 8.82
CA LYS A 514 32.75 19.36 9.60
C LYS A 514 34.05 18.72 9.12
N HIS A 515 34.00 17.44 8.74
CA HIS A 515 35.19 16.66 8.43
C HIS A 515 35.33 16.25 6.95
N ASN A 516 34.32 16.53 6.12
CA ASN A 516 34.23 16.13 4.71
C ASN A 516 34.37 14.62 4.44
N GLY A 517 34.22 13.78 5.46
CA GLY A 517 34.22 12.32 5.34
C GLY A 517 32.83 11.78 5.00
N LEU A 518 32.76 10.81 4.08
CA LEU A 518 31.54 10.10 3.70
C LEU A 518 31.23 8.98 4.71
N LEU A 519 30.00 8.93 5.23
CA LEU A 519 29.52 7.85 6.08
C LEU A 519 29.64 6.51 5.36
N ALA A 520 30.33 5.57 5.97
CA ALA A 520 30.57 4.23 5.47
C ALA A 520 30.66 3.25 6.66
N PHE A 521 31.07 2.02 6.39
CA PHE A 521 31.44 1.06 7.43
C PHE A 521 32.84 0.51 7.17
N SER A 522 33.49 -0.03 8.20
CA SER A 522 34.85 -0.58 8.17
C SER A 522 34.94 -1.84 7.29
N LYS A 523 36.17 -2.27 6.94
CA LYS A 523 36.39 -3.48 6.14
C LYS A 523 36.36 -4.78 6.95
N ASP A 524 36.02 -4.69 8.24
CA ASP A 524 35.90 -5.89 9.07
C ASP A 524 34.72 -6.73 8.59
N ASP A 525 34.99 -7.97 8.18
CA ASP A 525 33.96 -8.88 7.70
C ASP A 525 33.08 -9.41 8.85
N ILE A 526 33.63 -9.50 10.06
CA ILE A 526 32.99 -10.09 11.24
C ILE A 526 32.17 -9.03 11.97
N ASN A 527 32.77 -7.89 12.30
CA ASN A 527 32.15 -6.83 13.08
C ASN A 527 32.34 -5.47 12.41
N PRO A 528 31.75 -5.27 11.22
CA PRO A 528 31.84 -4.00 10.52
C PRO A 528 31.26 -2.86 11.37
N GLN A 529 32.09 -1.88 11.72
CA GLN A 529 31.67 -0.67 12.44
C GLN A 529 31.44 0.51 11.51
N LEU A 530 30.55 1.43 11.87
CA LEU A 530 30.37 2.70 11.19
C LEU A 530 31.65 3.56 11.28
N CYS A 531 32.01 4.16 10.16
CA CYS A 531 33.14 5.08 10.06
C CYS A 531 32.86 6.11 8.96
N THR A 532 33.81 7.00 8.73
CA THR A 532 33.82 7.92 7.61
C THR A 532 35.06 7.72 6.75
N VAL A 533 34.91 7.88 5.44
CA VAL A 533 35.99 7.71 4.46
C VAL A 533 36.15 8.99 3.63
N THR A 534 37.37 9.31 3.20
CA THR A 534 37.67 10.58 2.51
C THR A 534 37.18 10.66 1.06
N GLY A 535 36.65 9.56 0.50
CA GLY A 535 36.13 9.53 -0.87
C GLY A 535 35.43 8.22 -1.20
N ILE A 536 34.84 8.18 -2.39
CA ILE A 536 34.15 7.00 -2.94
C ILE A 536 35.16 5.85 -3.05
N THR A 537 34.85 4.74 -2.38
CA THR A 537 35.71 3.57 -2.38
C THR A 537 35.38 2.66 -3.56
N SER A 538 36.34 1.85 -4.03
CA SER A 538 36.08 0.85 -5.08
C SER A 538 35.03 -0.19 -4.66
N GLU A 539 34.88 -0.41 -3.35
CA GLU A 539 33.89 -1.31 -2.75
C GLU A 539 32.51 -0.66 -2.58
N LYS A 540 32.36 0.65 -2.86
CA LYS A 540 31.11 1.40 -2.76
C LYS A 540 30.39 1.29 -1.40
N ARG A 541 31.14 1.21 -0.30
CA ARG A 541 30.61 1.08 1.08
C ARG A 541 29.94 2.36 1.60
N GLU A 542 30.14 3.46 0.92
CA GLU A 542 29.59 4.78 1.25
C GLU A 542 28.20 5.05 0.65
N ALA A 543 27.64 4.11 -0.12
CA ALA A 543 26.34 4.25 -0.78
C ALA A 543 25.22 3.60 0.05
N TRP A 544 24.25 4.40 0.48
CA TRP A 544 23.17 3.98 1.37
C TRP A 544 21.80 4.17 0.71
N GLY A 545 20.98 3.12 0.72
CA GLY A 545 19.54 3.19 0.53
C GLY A 545 18.88 3.71 1.79
N VAL A 546 17.95 4.66 1.62
CA VAL A 546 17.17 5.28 2.70
C VAL A 546 15.77 4.66 2.66
N ASN A 547 15.53 3.69 3.53
CA ASN A 547 14.30 2.90 3.51
C ASN A 547 13.33 3.41 4.57
N PRO A 548 12.17 3.99 4.20
CA PRO A 548 11.21 4.50 5.18
C PRO A 548 10.63 3.37 6.02
N ILE A 549 10.60 3.56 7.34
CA ILE A 549 9.95 2.63 8.26
C ILE A 549 8.48 3.00 8.32
N LEU A 550 7.65 2.22 7.63
CA LEU A 550 6.20 2.40 7.66
C LEU A 550 5.59 1.79 8.94
N PRO A 551 4.49 2.37 9.45
CA PRO A 551 3.70 1.73 10.49
C PRO A 551 3.28 0.33 10.05
N ARG A 552 3.28 -0.63 10.98
CA ARG A 552 2.98 -2.03 10.66
C ARG A 552 1.63 -2.13 9.95
N ALA A 553 1.66 -2.63 8.72
CA ALA A 553 0.46 -3.08 8.03
C ALA A 553 0.08 -4.46 8.57
N ILE A 554 -1.21 -4.69 8.81
CA ILE A 554 -1.72 -6.06 8.94
C ILE A 554 -2.00 -6.53 7.52
N SER A 555 -1.36 -7.59 7.07
CA SER A 555 -1.60 -8.11 5.73
C SER A 555 -3.06 -8.56 5.60
N SER A 556 -3.67 -8.34 4.43
CA SER A 556 -5.03 -8.80 4.16
C SER A 556 -5.18 -10.32 4.36
N GLY A 557 -4.11 -11.10 4.17
CA GLY A 557 -4.06 -12.52 4.52
C GLY A 557 -4.24 -12.77 6.01
N LYS A 558 -3.55 -12.01 6.88
CA LYS A 558 -3.74 -12.07 8.33
C LYS A 558 -5.15 -11.63 8.74
N ILE A 559 -5.72 -10.62 8.07
CA ILE A 559 -7.12 -10.19 8.30
C ILE A 559 -8.10 -11.30 7.87
N LYS A 560 -7.89 -11.95 6.71
CA LYS A 560 -8.74 -13.07 6.26
C LYS A 560 -8.65 -14.24 7.22
N THR A 561 -7.46 -14.61 7.67
CA THR A 561 -7.27 -15.66 8.70
C THR A 561 -7.93 -15.26 10.01
N PHE A 562 -7.88 -13.98 10.40
CA PHE A 562 -8.58 -13.48 11.56
C PHE A 562 -10.11 -13.61 11.38
N ALA A 563 -10.67 -13.10 10.28
CA ALA A 563 -12.10 -13.15 10.00
C ALA A 563 -12.62 -14.60 9.94
N ILE A 564 -11.90 -15.50 9.26
CA ILE A 564 -12.21 -16.93 9.19
C ILE A 564 -12.09 -17.56 10.58
N GLY A 565 -11.00 -17.32 11.31
CA GLY A 565 -10.78 -17.84 12.66
C GLY A 565 -11.84 -17.37 13.65
N THR A 566 -12.23 -16.09 13.61
CA THR A 566 -13.31 -15.55 14.44
C THR A 566 -14.67 -16.07 14.01
N SER A 567 -14.94 -16.24 12.71
CA SER A 567 -16.22 -16.79 12.24
C SER A 567 -16.39 -18.25 12.63
N ILE A 568 -15.31 -19.03 12.65
CA ILE A 568 -15.31 -20.42 13.14
C ILE A 568 -15.50 -20.42 14.65
N ALA A 569 -14.77 -19.61 15.41
CA ALA A 569 -14.90 -19.57 16.87
C ALA A 569 -16.29 -19.08 17.35
N VAL A 570 -16.80 -18.01 16.74
CA VAL A 570 -18.15 -17.47 17.00
C VAL A 570 -19.22 -18.42 16.46
N GLY A 571 -19.03 -18.99 15.27
CA GLY A 571 -19.92 -20.00 14.71
C GLY A 571 -20.02 -21.25 15.57
N THR A 572 -18.90 -21.74 16.12
CA THR A 572 -18.89 -22.89 17.03
C THR A 572 -19.52 -22.57 18.38
N THR A 573 -19.38 -21.35 18.90
CA THR A 573 -19.97 -20.96 20.20
C THR A 573 -21.46 -20.63 20.09
N VAL A 574 -21.93 -20.13 18.96
CA VAL A 574 -23.37 -19.92 18.71
C VAL A 574 -24.06 -21.22 18.31
N ALA A 575 -23.41 -22.10 17.53
CA ALA A 575 -24.01 -23.36 17.08
C ALA A 575 -23.95 -24.48 18.13
N MET A 576 -22.95 -24.52 19.02
CA MET A 576 -22.85 -25.58 20.04
C MET A 576 -24.07 -25.66 20.96
N PRO A 577 -24.66 -24.56 21.47
CA PRO A 577 -25.88 -24.62 22.27
C PRO A 577 -27.06 -25.26 21.53
N PHE A 578 -27.21 -25.00 20.22
CA PHE A 578 -28.29 -25.61 19.41
C PHE A 578 -27.99 -27.06 19.05
N LEU A 579 -26.73 -27.41 18.83
CA LEU A 579 -26.30 -28.78 18.55
C LEU A 579 -26.42 -29.65 19.82
N MET A 580 -26.07 -29.13 21.00
CA MET A 580 -26.27 -29.77 22.30
C MET A 580 -27.76 -29.87 22.67
N ALA A 581 -28.56 -28.84 22.38
CA ALA A 581 -30.02 -28.90 22.55
C ALA A 581 -30.67 -29.94 21.61
N GLY A 582 -30.17 -30.05 20.36
CA GLY A 582 -30.58 -31.07 19.40
C GLY A 582 -30.20 -32.48 19.82
N MET A 583 -29.00 -32.68 20.41
CA MET A 583 -28.58 -33.98 20.92
C MET A 583 -29.35 -34.42 22.18
N LEU A 584 -29.74 -33.48 23.06
CA LEU A 584 -30.58 -33.78 24.22
C LEU A 584 -32.03 -34.13 23.83
N ALA A 585 -32.53 -33.62 22.70
CA ALA A 585 -33.86 -33.96 22.19
C ALA A 585 -33.97 -35.37 21.57
N VAL A 586 -32.84 -36.05 21.34
CA VAL A 586 -32.80 -37.42 20.78
C VAL A 586 -32.67 -38.50 21.88
N VAL A 587 -32.59 -38.11 23.16
CA VAL A 587 -32.59 -39.08 24.26
C VAL A 587 -34.04 -39.48 24.59
N PRO A 588 -34.40 -40.77 24.56
CA PRO A 588 -35.75 -41.23 24.91
C PRO A 588 -36.11 -40.86 26.36
N ALA A 589 -37.38 -40.50 26.59
CA ALA A 589 -37.92 -39.89 27.80
C ALA A 589 -37.87 -40.72 29.11
N GLU A 590 -37.05 -41.77 29.19
CA GLU A 590 -36.99 -42.69 30.34
C GLU A 590 -35.79 -42.43 31.28
N ALA A 591 -34.95 -41.42 31.02
CA ALA A 591 -33.77 -41.09 31.84
C ALA A 591 -33.86 -39.74 32.60
N THR A 592 -35.06 -39.36 33.06
CA THR A 592 -35.41 -37.96 33.37
C THR A 592 -35.35 -37.57 34.85
N LEU A 593 -34.37 -38.03 35.64
CA LEU A 593 -34.27 -37.59 37.06
C LEU A 593 -32.86 -37.26 37.60
N ALA A 594 -31.77 -37.48 36.85
CA ALA A 594 -30.42 -37.18 37.33
C ALA A 594 -29.69 -36.03 36.60
N ALA A 595 -30.25 -35.48 35.51
CA ALA A 595 -29.55 -34.54 34.63
C ALA A 595 -29.85 -33.04 34.90
N SER A 596 -30.80 -32.71 35.78
CA SER A 596 -31.31 -31.34 35.96
C SER A 596 -30.47 -30.43 36.88
N VAL A 597 -29.39 -30.93 37.50
CA VAL A 597 -28.53 -30.13 38.41
C VAL A 597 -27.16 -29.79 37.81
N LEU A 598 -26.74 -30.44 36.72
CA LEU A 598 -25.46 -30.15 36.06
C LEU A 598 -25.55 -29.11 34.92
N SER A 599 -26.74 -28.83 34.39
CA SER A 599 -26.90 -27.95 33.21
C SER A 599 -26.91 -26.44 33.52
N VAL A 600 -27.13 -26.04 34.77
CA VAL A 600 -27.16 -24.61 35.16
C VAL A 600 -25.76 -24.09 35.56
N GLY A 601 -24.78 -24.98 35.80
CA GLY A 601 -23.43 -24.59 36.24
C GLY A 601 -22.38 -24.38 35.13
N LEU A 602 -22.64 -24.83 33.90
CA LEU A 602 -21.66 -24.81 32.80
C LEU A 602 -21.81 -23.63 31.82
N THR A 603 -22.93 -22.90 31.86
CA THR A 603 -23.20 -21.83 30.88
C THR A 603 -22.46 -20.52 31.13
N SER A 604 -21.90 -20.31 32.33
CA SER A 604 -21.17 -19.08 32.68
C SER A 604 -19.64 -19.19 32.51
N ALA A 605 -19.04 -20.36 32.71
CA ALA A 605 -17.60 -20.55 32.57
C ALA A 605 -17.14 -20.62 31.10
N GLU A 606 -17.93 -21.23 30.22
CA GLU A 606 -17.58 -21.37 28.80
C GLU A 606 -17.78 -20.08 28.00
N ALA A 607 -18.76 -19.25 28.38
CA ALA A 607 -18.95 -17.91 27.80
C ALA A 607 -17.80 -16.95 28.18
N ILE A 608 -17.26 -17.06 29.40
CA ILE A 608 -16.09 -16.28 29.83
C ILE A 608 -14.82 -16.83 29.16
N ALA A 609 -14.70 -18.15 28.99
CA ALA A 609 -13.59 -18.77 28.28
C ALA A 609 -13.60 -18.43 26.78
N SER A 610 -14.76 -18.28 26.13
CA SER A 610 -14.85 -17.90 24.71
C SER A 610 -14.53 -16.42 24.48
N VAL A 611 -15.00 -15.51 25.34
CA VAL A 611 -14.56 -14.10 25.34
C VAL A 611 -13.06 -14.00 25.64
N GLY A 612 -12.55 -14.83 26.56
CA GLY A 612 -11.13 -14.97 26.85
C GLY A 612 -10.31 -15.53 25.68
N ALA A 613 -10.85 -16.47 24.89
CA ALA A 613 -10.19 -17.03 23.73
C ALA A 613 -10.19 -16.07 22.52
N ILE A 614 -11.26 -15.30 22.31
CA ILE A 614 -11.30 -14.21 21.31
C ILE A 614 -10.33 -13.10 21.72
N GLY A 615 -10.33 -12.73 23.00
CA GLY A 615 -9.39 -11.77 23.58
C GLY A 615 -7.93 -12.24 23.49
N ALA A 616 -7.65 -13.51 23.78
CA ALA A 616 -6.31 -14.10 23.69
C ALA A 616 -5.83 -14.26 22.25
N THR A 617 -6.70 -14.64 21.31
CA THR A 617 -6.32 -14.76 19.89
C THR A 617 -6.03 -13.38 19.30
N ALA A 618 -6.86 -12.38 19.61
CA ALA A 618 -6.58 -10.99 19.25
C ALA A 618 -5.29 -10.49 19.94
N ALA A 619 -5.11 -10.76 21.24
CA ALA A 619 -3.92 -10.34 21.99
C ALA A 619 -2.63 -11.06 21.57
N ILE A 620 -2.68 -12.28 21.04
CA ILE A 620 -1.52 -13.01 20.51
C ILE A 620 -1.14 -12.49 19.12
N VAL A 621 -2.13 -12.17 18.28
CA VAL A 621 -1.90 -11.58 16.95
C VAL A 621 -1.47 -10.12 17.05
N PHE A 622 -1.93 -9.39 18.07
CA PHE A 622 -1.61 -7.98 18.30
C PHE A 622 -0.66 -7.72 19.47
N ARG A 623 -0.05 -8.78 20.06
CA ARG A 623 0.96 -8.56 21.09
C ARG A 623 2.09 -7.76 20.47
N GLU A 624 2.40 -6.62 21.07
CA GLU A 624 3.62 -5.86 20.82
C GLU A 624 4.81 -6.72 21.26
N ALA A 625 5.17 -7.73 20.47
CA ALA A 625 6.51 -8.26 20.52
C ALA A 625 7.40 -7.12 20.04
N SER A 626 8.33 -6.72 20.91
CA SER A 626 9.43 -5.78 20.66
C SER A 626 10.32 -6.15 19.47
N ASP A 627 10.05 -7.27 18.80
CA ASP A 627 10.63 -7.66 17.53
C ASP A 627 10.04 -6.80 16.41
N THR A 628 10.81 -5.78 16.06
CA THR A 628 10.57 -4.82 15.00
C THR A 628 10.64 -5.49 13.61
N LEU A 629 9.91 -4.87 12.67
CA LEU A 629 9.82 -5.16 11.23
C LEU A 629 8.87 -6.29 10.81
N GLY A 630 7.63 -5.88 10.52
CA GLY A 630 6.71 -6.60 9.64
C GLY A 630 7.03 -6.39 8.16
N ILE A 631 8.28 -6.62 7.77
CA ILE A 631 8.63 -6.92 6.37
C ILE A 631 8.69 -8.44 6.29
N GLU A 632 7.52 -9.09 6.31
CA GLU A 632 7.43 -10.52 5.97
C GLU A 632 7.45 -10.62 4.44
N SER A 633 8.61 -10.39 3.83
CA SER A 633 8.92 -10.98 2.53
C SER A 633 9.47 -12.38 2.81
N GLU A 634 8.62 -13.40 2.79
CA GLU A 634 9.07 -14.77 2.51
C GLU A 634 9.58 -14.79 1.05
N HIS A 635 10.81 -14.32 0.84
CA HIS A 635 11.53 -14.45 -0.42
C HIS A 635 13.03 -14.55 -0.15
N ASP A 636 13.50 -15.79 -0.09
CA ASP A 636 14.92 -16.18 -0.20
C ASP A 636 15.31 -16.35 -1.69
N ASP A 637 14.97 -15.39 -2.55
CA ASP A 637 15.47 -15.35 -3.93
C ASP A 637 16.26 -14.03 -4.11
N ASP A 638 17.46 -14.14 -4.69
CA ASP A 638 18.50 -13.12 -4.83
C ASP A 638 18.05 -11.77 -5.42
N GLU A 639 17.49 -10.88 -4.58
CA GLU A 639 17.20 -9.51 -4.98
C GLU A 639 18.43 -8.60 -4.76
N ASP A 640 19.06 -8.20 -5.87
CA ASP A 640 20.04 -7.11 -5.91
C ASP A 640 19.31 -5.77 -6.06
N GLY A 641 19.66 -4.84 -5.16
CA GLY A 641 19.16 -3.46 -5.17
C GLY A 641 19.43 -2.75 -6.49
N LYS A 642 18.41 -2.06 -7.02
CA LYS A 642 18.52 -1.15 -8.16
C LYS A 642 17.78 0.16 -7.90
N ASP A 643 18.20 1.14 -8.67
CA ASP A 643 18.15 2.58 -8.44
C ASP A 643 16.78 3.20 -8.64
N TYR A 644 16.31 3.95 -7.65
CA TYR A 644 15.14 4.81 -7.77
C TYR A 644 15.41 6.16 -7.09
N THR A 645 15.98 7.11 -7.82
CA THR A 645 15.80 8.54 -7.52
C THR A 645 15.84 9.28 -8.85
N LYS A 646 14.70 9.87 -9.25
CA LYS A 646 14.57 11.12 -10.03
C LYS A 646 13.14 11.25 -10.60
N ARG A 647 12.35 12.07 -9.89
CA ARG A 647 11.33 13.04 -10.32
C ARG A 647 10.00 12.83 -9.59
N PRO A 648 9.46 13.86 -8.89
CA PRO A 648 8.14 13.78 -8.27
C PRO A 648 7.09 13.60 -9.35
N LEU A 649 6.41 12.45 -9.32
CA LEU A 649 5.15 12.27 -10.04
C LEU A 649 3.99 12.87 -9.24
N CYS A 650 4.06 12.88 -7.91
CA CYS A 650 3.04 13.49 -7.05
C CYS A 650 3.52 14.85 -6.52
N ALA A 651 3.24 15.92 -7.27
CA ALA A 651 3.68 17.28 -6.95
C ALA A 651 2.75 18.05 -5.99
N TRP A 652 1.77 17.40 -5.34
CA TRP A 652 0.78 18.12 -4.53
C TRP A 652 1.38 18.82 -3.29
N ARG A 653 2.55 18.40 -2.80
CA ARG A 653 3.32 19.12 -1.76
C ARG A 653 4.14 20.30 -2.27
N LEU A 654 4.40 20.37 -3.59
CA LEU A 654 5.06 21.51 -4.22
C LEU A 654 4.07 22.65 -4.51
N TRP A 655 2.77 22.39 -4.35
CA TRP A 655 1.69 23.38 -4.34
C TRP A 655 1.45 23.87 -2.91
#